data_AF-A0A848CVQ5-F1
#
_entry.id   AF-A0A848CVQ5-F1
#
_cell.length_a   1.000
_cell.length_b   1.000
_cell.length_c   1.000
_cell.angle_alpha   90.00
_cell.angle_beta   90.00
_cell.angle_gamma   90.00
#
_symmetry.space_group_name_H-M   'P 1'
#
loop_
_entity.id
_entity.type
_entity.pdbx_description
1 polymer ?
#
loop_
_entity_poly.entity_id
_entity_poly.type
_entity_poly.pdbx_seq_one_letter_code
_entity_poly.pdbx_strand_id
1 'polypeptide(L)'
;MKNNKSLKVLSTAAIAAALVAPTVAVQPAFAATTYTVSGVQNAGPDSTLTETTRITVNLDPGTLTGEKTMQLRLPADSYAVLNGVKGGSGDFTTGGTAQVVSIPVEKGNSATPTADVVVTITGNHSEDVTLTGANAIVANDSKEDIAGKITNAINANSANYTAKKDGSKVVLTAKAAEVNDKALGLVVKTASGADFEFGSSSILVEGEEATNTKYIPDKVGGEANQVAGMTITPVNPNSNGAAQTFNIKVKPAAKASDISNKGVFYLDLTDLYIPSGAPSQFNAVIDSPDGTFTNGEIKIAQVGNGSVTTSIDGTVALAPGNNDKVTLRTIRVKEDSKGAFGENQEYKLELPDGFEWNSEPTTSVVWGDHDAELKKVTSNDKDTLVFKVVKKGTNNAYKTQSPTQFAIDGLKVKADDSDAEKGEVKVNIKGDVARTNTSIVIGTFGNYEGEVKGADAKTVYGGQAGEELANLTIKEDAPGTLQEGRVLKLKLNGNAKWATKRTGTGNSSKIELKEQPQIKVSDSDKNGLDIGTWELSGSDRTVIQATINRKSTNKPAKIVLEKLKVDVAPTAGKGEISVAVEGTTGVKTDSIVLGKTVAPVEISVDGELAKIDAGLQQQSIPNITIKEAAADLIDEKNLVVKFPDGVKPALPGKVEVTEGNLKIDSAKVSVEDNKIIIPVSKHSTNKGATIKLSDIKVTSYRYVPEGDLKVKITGEAVVQNIKDGESNDYPFNKPNDTHVVEGSVAKVVTPADKNKYAENIVFKIGSKTYTQDGKEMTMDVAPEVHPVYNRTYIPAAHFAASLNIPADKVVWNEASKTVTIFAGDKIVSATAGKKELVVNGTPVQIDAPVNYGQHTGYRVMVPYTHLALALGATVEWKADTQEIFVNKR
;
A
#
# COMPACT_ATOMS: atom_id res chain seq x y z
N MET A 1 -5.64 -28.63 27.39
CA MET A 1 -4.44 -29.10 28.12
C MET A 1 -3.19 -28.49 27.48
N LYS A 2 -2.11 -28.30 28.26
CA LYS A 2 -0.66 -28.23 27.91
C LYS A 2 -0.29 -27.97 26.42
N ASN A 3 0.39 -26.85 26.11
CA ASN A 3 1.86 -26.66 26.02
C ASN A 3 2.51 -27.52 24.90
N ASN A 4 3.38 -27.05 24.00
CA ASN A 4 4.42 -26.00 23.98
C ASN A 4 4.50 -25.40 22.53
N LYS A 5 5.19 -24.31 22.13
CA LYS A 5 6.01 -23.22 22.73
C LYS A 5 5.98 -22.03 21.70
N SER A 6 6.79 -20.96 21.67
CA SER A 6 8.11 -20.61 22.26
C SER A 6 8.14 -19.12 22.69
N LEU A 7 9.26 -18.40 22.47
CA LEU A 7 9.51 -16.99 22.82
C LEU A 7 10.35 -16.31 21.72
N LYS A 8 10.05 -15.04 21.38
CA LYS A 8 10.95 -13.90 21.69
C LYS A 8 10.34 -12.52 21.42
N VAL A 9 10.48 -11.67 22.44
CA VAL A 9 10.45 -10.20 22.54
C VAL A 9 10.35 -9.37 21.23
N LEU A 10 9.36 -8.47 21.20
CA LEU A 10 9.43 -7.16 20.55
C LEU A 10 8.71 -6.13 21.44
N SER A 11 9.12 -4.86 21.40
CA SER A 11 8.88 -3.88 22.47
C SER A 11 7.64 -2.97 22.29
N THR A 12 7.12 -2.50 23.42
CA THR A 12 5.91 -1.66 23.55
C THR A 12 6.10 -0.23 23.00
N ALA A 13 5.50 0.11 21.86
CA ALA A 13 5.48 1.49 21.33
C ALA A 13 4.38 1.77 20.28
N ALA A 14 3.11 1.41 20.51
CA ALA A 14 2.07 1.52 19.46
C ALA A 14 0.61 1.84 19.86
N ILE A 15 0.28 2.11 21.14
CA ILE A 15 -1.12 2.41 21.55
C ILE A 15 -1.17 3.58 22.55
N ALA A 16 -1.10 4.81 22.05
CA ALA A 16 -1.33 6.05 22.81
C ALA A 16 -1.60 7.26 21.89
N ALA A 17 -2.48 7.11 20.89
CA ALA A 17 -2.66 8.11 19.82
C ALA A 17 -4.13 8.36 19.41
N ALA A 18 -5.04 8.44 20.39
CA ALA A 18 -6.42 8.88 20.19
C ALA A 18 -7.02 9.42 21.50
N LEU A 19 -7.97 10.35 21.40
CA LEU A 19 -8.75 10.98 22.50
C LEU A 19 -7.94 11.74 23.57
N VAL A 20 -7.50 12.95 23.21
CA VAL A 20 -7.77 14.13 24.06
C VAL A 20 -8.34 15.20 23.14
N ALA A 21 -9.49 15.79 23.47
CA ALA A 21 -10.07 16.90 22.73
C ALA A 21 -9.29 18.21 23.03
N PRO A 22 -9.26 19.20 22.13
CA PRO A 22 -8.65 20.49 22.43
C PRO A 22 -9.48 21.22 23.50
N THR A 23 -9.10 21.06 24.76
CA THR A 23 -9.32 22.11 25.76
C THR A 23 -8.74 23.40 25.21
N VAL A 24 -9.47 24.50 25.32
CA VAL A 24 -8.99 25.82 24.89
C VAL A 24 -7.88 26.23 25.86
N ALA A 25 -6.65 25.84 25.55
CA ALA A 25 -5.47 26.43 26.11
C ALA A 25 -5.50 27.91 25.73
N VAL A 26 -5.64 28.78 26.74
CA VAL A 26 -5.27 30.18 26.60
C VAL A 26 -3.86 30.21 26.02
N GLN A 27 -3.63 30.99 24.96
CA GLN A 27 -2.31 31.07 24.34
C GLN A 27 -1.26 31.31 25.44
N PRO A 28 -0.16 30.52 25.50
CA PRO A 28 1.01 30.99 26.22
C PRO A 28 1.38 32.35 25.62
N ALA A 29 1.65 33.33 26.47
CA ALA A 29 1.98 34.67 26.03
C ALA A 29 3.12 34.60 24.99
N PHE A 30 3.02 35.39 23.93
CA PHE A 30 4.03 35.43 22.86
C PHE A 30 5.42 35.61 23.47
N ALA A 31 6.38 34.79 23.05
CA ALA A 31 7.73 34.78 23.61
C ALA A 31 8.41 36.14 23.36
N ALA A 32 8.58 36.92 24.42
CA ALA A 32 8.98 38.34 24.38
C ALA A 32 10.39 38.61 23.81
N THR A 33 11.12 37.55 23.43
CA THR A 33 12.43 37.65 22.80
C THR A 33 12.58 36.58 21.73
N THR A 34 13.12 36.96 20.56
CA THR A 34 13.48 36.02 19.50
C THR A 34 14.92 36.23 19.05
N TYR A 35 15.63 35.12 18.82
CA TYR A 35 17.04 35.11 18.40
C TYR A 35 17.16 34.70 16.95
N THR A 36 17.99 35.41 16.19
CA THR A 36 18.43 34.99 14.85
C THR A 36 19.96 34.97 14.80
N VAL A 37 20.55 33.99 14.13
CA VAL A 37 22.01 33.81 14.07
C VAL A 37 22.47 33.88 12.62
N SER A 38 23.56 34.60 12.37
CA SER A 38 24.22 34.77 11.07
C SER A 38 25.73 34.52 11.22
N GLY A 39 26.44 34.18 10.14
CA GLY A 39 27.86 33.78 10.21
C GLY A 39 28.10 32.37 10.77
N VAL A 40 27.07 31.52 10.86
CA VAL A 40 27.17 30.13 11.32
C VAL A 40 28.02 29.32 10.34
N GLN A 41 29.26 29.03 10.73
CA GLN A 41 30.24 28.29 9.93
C GLN A 41 30.15 26.77 10.14
N ASN A 42 30.67 26.00 9.17
CA ASN A 42 30.99 24.58 9.36
C ASN A 42 32.40 24.46 9.97
N ALA A 43 32.51 23.88 11.16
CA ALA A 43 33.75 23.62 11.87
C ALA A 43 34.16 22.15 11.76
N GLY A 44 35.46 21.88 11.93
CA GLY A 44 35.93 20.55 12.35
C GLY A 44 35.95 20.43 13.88
N PRO A 45 36.09 19.22 14.45
CA PRO A 45 36.46 19.06 15.85
C PRO A 45 37.85 19.67 16.09
N ASP A 46 38.11 20.18 17.29
CA ASP A 46 39.41 20.78 17.67
C ASP A 46 39.84 21.92 16.73
N SER A 47 38.96 22.91 16.53
CA SER A 47 39.22 24.04 15.62
C SER A 47 38.61 25.37 16.07
N THR A 48 39.30 26.48 15.78
CA THR A 48 38.81 27.84 16.05
C THR A 48 38.24 28.47 14.78
N LEU A 49 37.03 29.03 14.87
CA LEU A 49 36.39 29.78 13.80
C LEU A 49 36.92 31.21 13.74
N THR A 50 37.25 31.65 12.52
CA THR A 50 37.91 32.94 12.26
C THR A 50 36.95 34.03 11.79
N GLU A 51 35.75 33.69 11.30
CA GLU A 51 34.72 34.67 10.96
C GLU A 51 33.74 34.85 12.13
N THR A 52 33.10 36.02 12.20
CA THR A 52 32.17 36.37 13.28
C THR A 52 30.83 35.64 13.16
N THR A 53 30.45 34.86 14.18
CA THR A 53 29.05 34.42 14.35
C THR A 53 28.28 35.51 15.09
N ARG A 54 27.35 36.19 14.42
CA ARG A 54 26.49 37.23 15.00
C ARG A 54 25.14 36.66 15.43
N ILE A 55 24.83 36.77 16.72
CA ILE A 55 23.50 36.55 17.28
C ILE A 55 22.80 37.93 17.34
N THR A 56 21.61 38.02 16.79
CA THR A 56 20.71 39.18 16.93
C THR A 56 19.64 38.85 17.96
N VAL A 57 19.53 39.66 19.01
CA VAL A 57 18.47 39.57 20.02
C VAL A 57 17.40 40.58 19.68
N ASN A 58 16.18 40.11 19.41
CA ASN A 58 15.02 40.95 19.09
C ASN A 58 14.04 40.91 20.27
N LEU A 59 13.64 42.07 20.79
CA LEU A 59 12.68 42.21 21.89
C LEU A 59 11.36 42.78 21.37
N ASP A 60 10.25 42.21 21.83
CA ASP A 60 8.92 42.74 21.51
C ASP A 60 8.62 44.04 22.29
N PRO A 61 7.73 44.90 21.78
CA PRO A 61 7.36 46.17 22.41
C PRO A 61 7.05 46.07 23.91
N GLY A 62 7.70 46.90 24.72
CA GLY A 62 7.47 46.95 26.17
C GLY A 62 8.13 45.84 27.01
N THR A 63 8.95 44.96 26.41
CA THR A 63 9.63 43.87 27.14
C THR A 63 10.58 44.38 28.23
N LEU A 64 11.41 45.38 27.91
CA LEU A 64 12.47 45.87 28.79
C LEU A 64 11.94 46.95 29.76
N THR A 65 11.13 46.55 30.74
CA THR A 65 10.52 47.43 31.76
C THR A 65 11.47 47.91 32.87
N GLY A 66 12.74 47.51 32.82
CA GLY A 66 13.77 47.84 33.80
C GLY A 66 15.14 47.32 33.32
N GLU A 67 16.17 47.47 34.13
CA GLU A 67 17.47 46.83 33.85
C GLU A 67 17.37 45.31 34.08
N LYS A 68 17.84 44.52 33.11
CA LYS A 68 17.62 43.06 33.04
C LYS A 68 18.92 42.33 32.75
N THR A 69 19.00 41.04 33.11
CA THR A 69 20.21 40.24 32.89
C THR A 69 19.88 38.91 32.24
N MET A 70 20.64 38.57 31.20
CA MET A 70 20.72 37.24 30.60
C MET A 70 22.15 36.68 30.73
N GLN A 71 22.30 35.38 30.59
CA GLN A 71 23.59 34.70 30.46
C GLN A 71 23.63 34.01 29.10
N LEU A 72 24.75 34.19 28.37
CA LEU A 72 25.10 33.40 27.19
C LEU A 72 26.20 32.41 27.60
N ARG A 73 25.95 31.10 27.44
CA ARG A 73 26.87 30.02 27.79
C ARG A 73 27.15 29.13 26.58
N LEU A 74 28.41 29.05 26.18
CA LEU A 74 28.89 28.13 25.16
C LEU A 74 28.98 26.69 25.73
N PRO A 75 29.05 25.64 24.87
CA PRO A 75 29.22 24.25 25.30
C PRO A 75 30.43 23.98 26.22
N ALA A 76 30.47 22.79 26.81
CA ALA A 76 31.64 22.32 27.58
C ALA A 76 32.95 22.51 26.80
N ASP A 77 34.02 22.87 27.52
CA ASP A 77 35.39 23.02 27.00
C ASP A 77 35.59 23.96 25.81
N SER A 78 34.62 24.86 25.58
CA SER A 78 34.65 25.87 24.52
C SER A 78 34.79 27.29 25.04
N TYR A 79 35.27 28.21 24.20
CA TYR A 79 35.42 29.63 24.53
C TYR A 79 35.30 30.50 23.29
N ALA A 80 34.97 31.78 23.49
CA ALA A 80 34.98 32.82 22.46
C ALA A 80 35.30 34.18 23.09
N VAL A 81 35.31 35.21 22.25
CA VAL A 81 35.31 36.63 22.63
C VAL A 81 33.98 37.23 22.17
N LEU A 82 33.29 37.95 23.04
CA LEU A 82 31.95 38.50 22.76
C LEU A 82 31.99 40.03 22.63
N ASN A 83 31.52 40.57 21.49
CA ASN A 83 31.59 42.00 21.13
C ASN A 83 33.00 42.63 21.23
N GLY A 84 34.06 41.81 21.27
CA GLY A 84 35.45 42.24 21.48
C GLY A 84 35.89 42.36 22.95
N VAL A 85 35.03 42.06 23.93
CA VAL A 85 35.36 42.17 25.36
C VAL A 85 36.31 41.03 25.77
N LYS A 86 37.56 41.38 26.10
CA LYS A 86 38.63 40.45 26.51
C LYS A 86 38.98 40.66 27.98
N GLY A 87 38.22 40.00 28.87
CA GLY A 87 38.27 40.21 30.31
C GLY A 87 37.62 41.52 30.78
N GLY A 88 37.51 41.70 32.11
CA GLY A 88 36.83 42.86 32.71
C GLY A 88 35.31 42.89 32.43
N SER A 89 34.76 44.09 32.28
CA SER A 89 33.40 44.32 31.77
C SER A 89 33.45 45.39 30.67
N GLY A 90 32.69 45.19 29.60
CA GLY A 90 32.56 46.15 28.50
C GLY A 90 31.16 46.73 28.41
N ASP A 91 31.06 48.06 28.38
CA ASP A 91 29.79 48.79 28.30
C ASP A 91 29.54 49.34 26.89
N PHE A 92 28.26 49.30 26.47
CA PHE A 92 27.79 49.73 25.16
C PHE A 92 26.49 50.53 25.31
N THR A 93 26.27 51.56 24.50
CA THR A 93 25.09 52.46 24.59
C THR A 93 24.59 52.94 23.22
N THR A 94 23.29 53.23 23.11
CA THR A 94 22.73 53.99 21.98
C THR A 94 23.08 55.47 22.11
N GLY A 95 23.35 56.16 20.99
CA GLY A 95 23.60 57.60 20.96
C GLY A 95 24.82 58.08 21.76
N GLY A 96 25.66 57.15 22.26
CA GLY A 96 26.90 57.49 22.93
C GLY A 96 27.96 57.91 21.91
N THR A 97 28.15 59.22 21.75
CA THR A 97 29.23 59.78 20.92
C THR A 97 30.56 59.63 21.64
N ALA A 98 31.18 58.47 21.52
CA ALA A 98 32.57 58.31 21.90
C ALA A 98 33.44 59.11 20.92
N GLN A 99 33.98 60.26 21.37
CA GLN A 99 35.03 60.91 20.60
C GLN A 99 36.29 60.04 20.63
N VAL A 100 36.71 59.58 19.45
CA VAL A 100 37.87 58.70 19.25
C VAL A 100 38.96 59.52 18.58
N VAL A 101 39.93 60.00 19.36
CA VAL A 101 41.03 60.83 18.84
C VAL A 101 42.31 60.02 18.75
N SER A 102 42.79 59.82 17.51
CA SER A 102 43.98 59.01 17.20
C SER A 102 45.23 59.89 17.04
N ILE A 103 46.07 59.94 18.07
CA ILE A 103 47.21 60.86 18.16
C ILE A 103 48.53 60.13 17.86
N PRO A 104 49.32 60.55 16.86
CA PRO A 104 50.60 59.92 16.53
C PRO A 104 51.71 60.29 17.52
N VAL A 105 52.59 59.32 17.86
CA VAL A 105 53.71 59.53 18.79
C VAL A 105 55.01 59.83 18.04
N GLU A 106 55.43 61.09 18.05
CA GLU A 106 56.58 61.61 17.30
C GLU A 106 57.86 61.73 18.16
N LYS A 107 58.60 60.62 18.35
CA LYS A 107 59.87 60.62 19.11
C LYS A 107 60.87 61.66 18.58
N GLY A 108 61.24 62.63 19.44
CA GLY A 108 62.25 63.65 19.19
C GLY A 108 63.71 63.20 19.30
N ASN A 109 64.63 64.05 18.86
CA ASN A 109 66.07 63.77 18.78
C ASN A 109 66.87 64.28 20.01
N SER A 110 66.57 63.80 21.22
CA SER A 110 67.51 63.93 22.36
C SER A 110 67.31 62.87 23.46
N ALA A 111 68.22 62.91 24.44
CA ALA A 111 68.52 61.96 25.52
C ALA A 111 67.35 61.47 26.41
N THR A 112 67.64 60.52 27.31
CA THR A 112 66.75 60.08 28.39
C THR A 112 66.24 61.28 29.21
N PRO A 113 64.94 61.36 29.55
CA PRO A 113 64.42 62.34 30.50
C PRO A 113 65.16 62.27 31.85
N THR A 114 65.56 63.42 32.39
CA THR A 114 66.24 63.55 33.70
C THR A 114 65.27 63.87 34.85
N ALA A 115 63.97 63.92 34.56
CA ALA A 115 62.87 64.14 35.49
C ALA A 115 61.64 63.36 34.99
N ASP A 116 60.66 63.16 35.87
CA ASP A 116 59.40 62.48 35.52
C ASP A 116 58.69 63.16 34.34
N VAL A 117 58.09 62.35 33.47
CA VAL A 117 57.34 62.80 32.30
C VAL A 117 55.85 62.81 32.63
N VAL A 118 55.16 63.90 32.32
CA VAL A 118 53.72 64.09 32.51
C VAL A 118 53.03 64.17 31.15
N VAL A 119 51.88 63.49 31.03
CA VAL A 119 50.98 63.55 29.88
C VAL A 119 49.75 64.35 30.28
N THR A 120 49.64 65.58 29.79
CA THR A 120 48.44 66.41 29.92
C THR A 120 47.46 66.04 28.81
N ILE A 121 46.29 65.50 29.16
CA ILE A 121 45.14 65.42 28.25
C ILE A 121 44.48 66.79 28.26
N THR A 122 44.36 67.44 27.12
CA THR A 122 43.82 68.81 26.99
C THR A 122 42.39 68.79 26.46
N GLY A 123 41.49 69.51 27.13
CA GLY A 123 40.07 69.65 26.82
C GLY A 123 39.41 70.61 27.83
N ASN A 124 38.07 70.64 27.90
CA ASN A 124 37.37 71.25 29.05
C ASN A 124 37.58 70.39 30.32
N HIS A 125 37.71 69.07 30.15
CA HIS A 125 37.99 68.10 31.20
C HIS A 125 39.47 67.67 31.12
N SER A 126 40.38 68.63 31.33
CA SER A 126 41.83 68.42 31.24
C SER A 126 42.37 67.66 32.46
N GLU A 127 43.28 66.71 32.25
CA GLU A 127 43.80 65.80 33.27
C GLU A 127 45.28 65.47 33.03
N ASP A 128 46.10 65.49 34.09
CA ASP A 128 47.54 65.16 34.03
C ASP A 128 47.82 63.72 34.50
N VAL A 129 48.59 62.96 33.70
CA VAL A 129 48.96 61.57 33.99
C VAL A 129 50.49 61.42 33.97
N THR A 130 51.10 61.15 35.12
CA THR A 130 52.57 60.96 35.23
C THR A 130 53.00 59.55 34.84
N LEU A 131 54.04 59.45 34.02
CA LEU A 131 54.66 58.22 33.52
C LEU A 131 55.74 57.72 34.48
N THR A 132 55.35 56.91 35.48
CA THR A 132 56.26 56.39 36.51
C THR A 132 56.42 54.87 36.44
N GLY A 133 57.44 54.34 37.14
CA GLY A 133 57.70 52.91 37.27
C GLY A 133 57.90 52.22 35.92
N ALA A 134 57.21 51.10 35.67
CA ALA A 134 57.28 50.36 34.41
C ALA A 134 56.80 51.16 33.18
N ASN A 135 56.03 52.23 33.38
CA ASN A 135 55.56 53.12 32.32
C ASN A 135 56.49 54.33 32.07
N ALA A 136 57.61 54.46 32.79
CA ALA A 136 58.58 55.53 32.54
C ALA A 136 59.27 55.38 31.18
N ILE A 137 59.48 56.50 30.47
CA ILE A 137 60.13 56.52 29.15
C ILE A 137 61.66 56.42 29.31
N VAL A 138 62.29 55.55 28.53
CA VAL A 138 63.76 55.36 28.48
C VAL A 138 64.29 55.53 27.05
N ALA A 139 65.58 55.89 26.91
CA ALA A 139 66.18 56.27 25.62
C ALA A 139 65.93 55.30 24.45
N ASN A 140 65.85 53.99 24.73
CA ASN A 140 65.72 52.95 23.72
C ASN A 140 64.27 52.63 23.31
N ASP A 141 63.25 53.22 23.97
CA ASP A 141 61.85 52.98 23.62
C ASP A 141 61.56 53.40 22.16
N SER A 142 60.87 52.57 21.39
CA SER A 142 60.36 52.95 20.06
C SER A 142 59.13 53.86 20.16
N LYS A 143 58.70 54.46 19.03
CA LYS A 143 57.43 55.20 18.96
C LYS A 143 56.24 54.34 19.48
N GLU A 144 56.29 53.04 19.25
CA GLU A 144 55.26 52.09 19.66
C GLU A 144 55.34 51.68 21.14
N ASP A 145 56.53 51.68 21.74
CA ASP A 145 56.71 51.40 23.17
C ASP A 145 56.26 52.60 24.00
N ILE A 146 56.58 53.82 23.54
CA ILE A 146 56.07 55.07 24.14
C ILE A 146 54.54 55.12 24.05
N ALA A 147 53.96 54.81 22.89
CA ALA A 147 52.50 54.71 22.74
C ALA A 147 51.87 53.68 23.70
N GLY A 148 52.54 52.54 23.91
CA GLY A 148 52.13 51.52 24.89
C GLY A 148 52.20 52.02 26.34
N LYS A 149 53.29 52.68 26.73
CA LYS A 149 53.48 53.23 28.09
C LYS A 149 52.48 54.34 28.42
N ILE A 150 52.22 55.24 27.47
CA ILE A 150 51.17 56.27 27.59
C ILE A 150 49.79 55.61 27.71
N THR A 151 49.48 54.63 26.86
CA THR A 151 48.22 53.87 26.93
C THR A 151 48.01 53.22 28.30
N ASN A 152 49.04 52.55 28.83
CA ASN A 152 48.99 51.87 30.12
C ASN A 152 48.82 52.86 31.29
N ALA A 153 49.54 53.98 31.28
CA ALA A 153 49.46 54.98 32.32
C ALA A 153 48.09 55.67 32.36
N ILE A 154 47.51 56.04 31.20
CA ILE A 154 46.18 56.64 31.12
C ILE A 154 45.11 55.65 31.60
N ASN A 155 45.16 54.38 31.16
CA ASN A 155 44.20 53.37 31.60
C ASN A 155 44.27 53.07 33.10
N ALA A 156 45.46 53.15 33.71
CA ALA A 156 45.64 52.93 35.14
C ALA A 156 45.23 54.14 36.00
N ASN A 157 45.52 55.37 35.56
CA ASN A 157 45.54 56.55 36.44
C ASN A 157 44.53 57.65 36.08
N SER A 158 44.02 57.74 34.84
CA SER A 158 43.02 58.76 34.48
C SER A 158 41.64 58.40 35.03
N ALA A 159 40.96 59.37 35.63
CA ALA A 159 39.56 59.24 36.01
C ALA A 159 38.63 59.29 34.79
N ASN A 160 38.93 60.13 33.78
CA ASN A 160 37.97 60.52 32.75
C ASN A 160 38.16 59.84 31.39
N TYR A 161 39.32 59.23 31.12
CA TYR A 161 39.66 58.68 29.79
C TYR A 161 40.18 57.23 29.88
N THR A 162 39.95 56.48 28.81
CA THR A 162 40.71 55.27 28.46
C THR A 162 41.57 55.54 27.23
N ALA A 163 42.55 54.68 27.01
CA ALA A 163 43.44 54.73 25.86
C ALA A 163 43.59 53.34 25.21
N LYS A 164 43.89 53.31 23.92
CA LYS A 164 44.31 52.11 23.19
C LYS A 164 45.52 52.44 22.31
N LYS A 165 46.53 51.56 22.31
CA LYS A 165 47.64 51.61 21.35
C LYS A 165 47.16 51.13 19.97
N ASP A 166 47.46 51.89 18.93
CA ASP A 166 47.28 51.52 17.52
C ASP A 166 48.61 51.75 16.77
N GLY A 167 49.46 50.73 16.74
CA GLY A 167 50.86 50.85 16.27
C GLY A 167 51.64 51.93 17.04
N SER A 168 52.01 53.00 16.35
CA SER A 168 52.68 54.19 16.90
C SER A 168 51.74 55.32 17.31
N LYS A 169 50.43 55.06 17.40
CA LYS A 169 49.42 56.03 17.87
C LYS A 169 48.85 55.64 19.23
N VAL A 170 48.41 56.66 19.97
CA VAL A 170 47.52 56.53 21.13
C VAL A 170 46.14 56.99 20.71
N VAL A 171 45.14 56.12 20.90
CA VAL A 171 43.73 56.40 20.63
C VAL A 171 43.05 56.67 21.97
N LEU A 172 42.56 57.90 22.20
CA LEU A 172 41.81 58.25 23.41
C LEU A 172 40.31 58.02 23.22
N THR A 173 39.65 57.59 24.31
CA THR A 173 38.19 57.45 24.41
C THR A 173 37.73 57.92 25.80
N ALA A 174 36.76 58.82 25.87
CA ALA A 174 36.18 59.27 27.15
C ALA A 174 35.40 58.14 27.87
N LYS A 175 35.51 58.09 29.20
CA LYS A 175 34.83 57.09 30.06
C LYS A 175 33.34 57.40 30.31
N ALA A 176 32.90 58.64 30.07
CA ALA A 176 31.53 59.08 30.34
C ALA A 176 30.98 60.00 29.23
N ALA A 177 29.67 59.94 28.99
CA ALA A 177 29.00 60.61 27.87
C ALA A 177 28.85 62.14 28.01
N GLU A 178 29.19 62.72 29.17
CA GLU A 178 29.10 64.17 29.43
C GLU A 178 30.39 64.93 29.01
N VAL A 179 31.47 64.23 28.67
CA VAL A 179 32.76 64.80 28.23
C VAL A 179 32.69 65.20 26.75
N ASN A 180 31.96 66.28 26.44
CA ASN A 180 31.76 66.78 25.08
C ASN A 180 32.76 67.91 24.74
N ASP A 181 34.02 67.51 24.57
CA ASP A 181 35.13 68.44 24.36
C ASP A 181 35.47 68.55 22.86
N LYS A 182 35.13 69.67 22.20
CA LYS A 182 35.28 69.85 20.74
C LYS A 182 36.73 69.95 20.21
N ALA A 183 37.72 69.82 21.08
CA ALA A 183 39.14 69.97 20.77
C ALA A 183 39.98 69.19 21.80
N LEU A 184 39.88 67.85 21.76
CA LEU A 184 40.72 66.99 22.59
C LEU A 184 42.15 66.91 22.02
N GLY A 185 43.13 66.92 22.91
CA GLY A 185 44.55 66.82 22.58
C GLY A 185 45.37 66.17 23.68
N LEU A 186 46.65 65.91 23.40
CA LEU A 186 47.55 65.20 24.31
C LEU A 186 48.94 65.85 24.22
N VAL A 187 49.42 66.41 25.33
CA VAL A 187 50.66 67.19 25.42
C VAL A 187 51.60 66.51 26.42
N VAL A 188 52.83 66.24 26.01
CA VAL A 188 53.82 65.54 26.85
C VAL A 188 54.89 66.53 27.31
N LYS A 189 55.19 66.55 28.62
CA LYS A 189 56.13 67.50 29.25
C LYS A 189 57.03 66.83 30.28
N THR A 190 58.15 67.46 30.61
CA THR A 190 58.96 67.09 31.79
C THR A 190 58.48 67.89 33.02
N ALA A 191 58.58 67.30 34.22
CA ALA A 191 58.17 67.94 35.46
C ALA A 191 58.94 69.23 35.82
N SER A 192 60.09 69.49 35.17
CA SER A 192 60.88 70.72 35.31
C SER A 192 60.49 71.84 34.33
N GLY A 193 59.50 71.62 33.46
CA GLY A 193 59.03 72.62 32.50
C GLY A 193 59.98 72.89 31.33
N ALA A 194 60.97 72.03 31.10
CA ALA A 194 61.79 72.06 29.90
C ALA A 194 61.10 71.31 28.75
N ASP A 195 61.05 71.93 27.57
CA ASP A 195 60.42 71.36 26.38
C ASP A 195 61.20 70.15 25.86
N PHE A 196 60.63 68.96 26.10
CA PHE A 196 61.07 67.73 25.47
C PHE A 196 60.33 67.61 24.14
N GLU A 197 60.93 68.13 23.06
CA GLU A 197 60.30 68.23 21.74
C GLU A 197 59.94 66.85 21.14
N PHE A 198 58.75 66.35 21.47
CA PHE A 198 57.96 65.58 20.50
C PHE A 198 57.55 66.54 19.36
N GLY A 199 57.54 66.04 18.12
CA GLY A 199 57.52 66.86 16.90
C GLY A 199 56.48 68.00 16.90
N SER A 200 56.93 69.23 16.62
CA SER A 200 56.16 70.47 16.83
C SER A 200 54.94 70.61 15.91
N SER A 201 53.80 70.10 16.34
CA SER A 201 52.49 70.51 15.83
C SER A 201 51.40 70.34 16.88
N SER A 202 50.59 71.38 17.08
CA SER A 202 49.35 71.30 17.85
C SER A 202 48.28 70.64 16.98
N ILE A 203 48.26 69.30 16.95
CA ILE A 203 47.36 68.54 16.08
C ILE A 203 45.92 68.60 16.61
N LEU A 204 45.17 69.60 16.15
CA LEU A 204 43.71 69.58 16.17
C LEU A 204 43.24 68.55 15.14
N VAL A 205 42.78 67.40 15.61
CA VAL A 205 42.07 66.40 14.78
C VAL A 205 40.58 66.61 14.99
N GLU A 206 39.83 66.88 13.91
CA GLU A 206 38.37 66.78 13.94
C GLU A 206 38.01 65.29 14.12
N GLY A 207 37.38 64.94 15.25
CA GLY A 207 37.06 63.55 15.58
C GLY A 207 35.94 63.00 14.70
N GLU A 208 36.11 61.79 14.16
CA GLU A 208 35.00 61.04 13.57
C GLU A 208 34.02 60.60 14.68
N GLU A 209 32.71 60.79 14.45
CA GLU A 209 31.68 60.38 15.41
C GLU A 209 31.49 58.85 15.41
N ALA A 210 32.30 58.16 16.20
CA ALA A 210 32.16 56.73 16.48
C ALA A 210 30.96 56.46 17.41
N THR A 211 29.74 56.52 16.88
CA THR A 211 28.56 56.07 17.62
C THR A 211 28.65 54.56 17.86
N ASN A 212 28.34 54.09 19.06
CA ASN A 212 28.45 52.66 19.43
C ASN A 212 27.31 51.78 18.85
N THR A 213 26.70 52.24 17.76
CA THR A 213 25.51 51.68 17.10
C THR A 213 25.74 50.31 16.47
N LYS A 214 27.00 49.90 16.27
CA LYS A 214 27.39 48.57 15.76
C LYS A 214 26.70 47.43 16.53
N TYR A 215 26.54 47.59 17.84
CA TYR A 215 25.99 46.55 18.74
C TYR A 215 24.58 46.86 19.24
N ILE A 216 24.17 48.12 19.29
CA ILE A 216 22.81 48.54 19.68
C ILE A 216 22.36 49.67 18.73
N PRO A 217 21.55 49.39 17.70
CA PRO A 217 21.05 50.43 16.80
C PRO A 217 20.25 51.49 17.56
N ASP A 218 20.43 52.77 17.25
CA ASP A 218 19.59 53.84 17.84
C ASP A 218 18.11 53.71 17.46
N LYS A 219 17.83 53.05 16.33
CA LYS A 219 16.50 52.86 15.77
C LYS A 219 16.24 51.45 15.25
N VAL A 220 15.01 50.98 15.42
CA VAL A 220 14.50 49.69 14.93
C VAL A 220 13.25 49.95 14.10
N GLY A 221 13.32 49.71 12.79
CA GLY A 221 12.20 49.94 11.87
C GLY A 221 11.81 51.41 11.64
N GLY A 222 12.62 52.36 12.11
CA GLY A 222 12.38 53.81 12.04
C GLY A 222 12.13 54.46 13.40
N GLU A 223 11.60 53.69 14.36
CA GLU A 223 11.36 54.13 15.74
C GLU A 223 12.59 53.97 16.63
N ALA A 224 12.65 54.70 17.74
CA ALA A 224 13.74 54.60 18.72
C ALA A 224 13.77 53.21 19.37
N ASN A 225 14.97 52.65 19.58
CA ASN A 225 15.16 51.34 20.21
C ASN A 225 14.78 51.34 21.71
N GLN A 226 14.06 50.32 22.20
CA GLN A 226 13.79 50.20 23.65
C GLN A 226 15.05 49.88 24.47
N VAL A 227 16.12 49.41 23.84
CA VAL A 227 17.43 49.15 24.47
C VAL A 227 18.29 50.40 24.32
N ALA A 228 18.78 50.96 25.43
CA ALA A 228 19.72 52.08 25.40
C ALA A 228 21.13 51.73 25.88
N GLY A 229 21.36 50.51 26.38
CA GLY A 229 22.70 50.02 26.65
C GLY A 229 22.78 48.54 27.00
N MET A 230 24.00 47.99 26.98
CA MET A 230 24.32 46.71 27.59
C MET A 230 25.71 46.73 28.24
N THR A 231 25.88 45.96 29.31
CA THR A 231 27.17 45.61 29.92
C THR A 231 27.42 44.12 29.70
N ILE A 232 28.58 43.77 29.16
CA ILE A 232 29.01 42.38 28.98
C ILE A 232 30.18 42.07 29.92
N THR A 233 30.02 41.05 30.76
CA THR A 233 31.05 40.58 31.70
C THR A 233 31.35 39.10 31.43
N PRO A 234 32.50 38.76 30.83
CA PRO A 234 32.97 37.38 30.70
C PRO A 234 33.21 36.75 32.08
N VAL A 235 32.71 35.53 32.29
CA VAL A 235 32.85 34.77 33.53
C VAL A 235 34.05 33.85 33.41
N ASN A 236 35.00 33.98 34.34
CA ASN A 236 36.26 33.21 34.39
C ASN A 236 37.01 33.16 33.02
N PRO A 237 37.36 34.32 32.43
CA PRO A 237 38.10 34.35 31.17
C PRO A 237 39.48 33.71 31.28
N ASN A 238 39.94 33.11 30.19
CA ASN A 238 41.28 32.53 30.06
C ASN A 238 42.36 33.63 29.88
N SER A 239 43.63 33.23 29.78
CA SER A 239 44.78 34.13 29.62
C SER A 239 44.69 35.07 28.42
N ASN A 240 43.86 34.75 27.42
CA ASN A 240 43.70 35.51 26.18
C ASN A 240 42.43 36.39 26.23
N GLY A 241 41.76 36.46 27.39
CA GLY A 241 40.53 37.22 27.64
C GLY A 241 39.25 36.55 27.13
N ALA A 242 39.33 35.37 26.52
CA ALA A 242 38.18 34.63 26.00
C ALA A 242 37.50 33.79 27.10
N ALA A 243 36.19 33.59 27.02
CA ALA A 243 35.41 32.87 28.04
C ALA A 243 34.37 31.92 27.44
N GLN A 244 33.94 30.96 28.25
CA GLN A 244 32.82 30.06 27.95
C GLN A 244 31.46 30.72 28.21
N THR A 245 31.38 31.59 29.23
CA THR A 245 30.12 32.13 29.76
C THR A 245 30.22 33.64 29.89
N PHE A 246 29.14 34.34 29.54
CA PHE A 246 29.04 35.80 29.57
C PHE A 246 27.76 36.21 30.27
N ASN A 247 27.88 37.05 31.31
CA ASN A 247 26.74 37.74 31.89
C ASN A 247 26.50 39.02 31.09
N ILE A 248 25.27 39.22 30.61
CA ILE A 248 24.88 40.32 29.73
C ILE A 248 23.73 41.07 30.42
N LYS A 249 24.04 42.26 30.91
CA LYS A 249 23.08 43.17 31.55
C LYS A 249 22.60 44.17 30.51
N VAL A 250 21.29 44.34 30.34
CA VAL A 250 20.68 45.18 29.30
C VAL A 250 19.84 46.28 29.95
N LYS A 251 20.02 47.52 29.49
CA LYS A 251 19.44 48.73 30.08
C LYS A 251 18.39 49.35 29.15
N PRO A 252 17.20 49.73 29.67
CA PRO A 252 16.12 50.31 28.88
C PRO A 252 16.40 51.75 28.47
N ALA A 253 15.70 52.19 27.43
CA ALA A 253 15.59 53.58 27.04
C ALA A 253 15.02 54.45 28.17
N ALA A 254 15.55 55.66 28.33
CA ALA A 254 15.19 56.55 29.43
C ALA A 254 13.77 57.14 29.33
N LYS A 255 13.11 57.02 28.18
CA LYS A 255 11.72 57.46 27.96
C LYS A 255 10.78 56.27 27.88
N ALA A 256 9.65 56.33 28.57
CA ALA A 256 8.61 55.30 28.51
C ALA A 256 7.98 55.12 27.11
N SER A 257 7.97 56.17 26.29
CA SER A 257 7.63 56.09 24.86
C SER A 257 8.54 55.12 24.11
N ASP A 258 9.84 55.20 24.39
CA ASP A 258 10.89 54.52 23.62
C ASP A 258 10.99 53.06 24.10
N ILE A 259 10.69 52.79 25.39
CA ILE A 259 10.46 51.42 25.92
C ILE A 259 9.30 50.70 25.21
N SER A 260 8.31 51.45 24.72
CA SER A 260 7.12 50.90 24.04
C SER A 260 7.37 50.55 22.56
N ASN A 261 8.61 50.68 22.07
CA ASN A 261 9.02 50.33 20.71
C ASN A 261 9.71 48.95 20.66
N LYS A 262 10.05 48.45 19.47
CA LYS A 262 10.84 47.21 19.33
C LYS A 262 12.27 47.36 19.82
N GLY A 263 12.86 46.28 20.33
CA GLY A 263 14.25 46.22 20.77
C GLY A 263 15.13 45.38 19.86
N VAL A 264 16.35 45.84 19.61
CA VAL A 264 17.39 45.03 18.93
C VAL A 264 18.75 45.29 19.57
N PHE A 265 19.52 44.23 19.80
CA PHE A 265 20.97 44.32 20.02
C PHE A 265 21.70 43.10 19.44
N TYR A 266 23.01 43.25 19.25
CA TYR A 266 23.87 42.25 18.61
C TYR A 266 24.94 41.73 19.56
N LEU A 267 25.20 40.43 19.43
CA LEU A 267 26.16 39.64 20.18
C LEU A 267 27.07 38.92 19.16
N ASP A 268 28.19 39.55 18.83
CA ASP A 268 29.22 39.09 17.91
C ASP A 268 30.19 38.14 18.64
N LEU A 269 30.15 36.84 18.33
CA LEU A 269 31.14 35.86 18.76
C LEU A 269 32.31 35.82 17.77
N THR A 270 33.52 36.08 18.25
CA THR A 270 34.80 35.92 17.53
C THR A 270 35.73 35.00 18.33
N ASP A 271 36.82 34.51 17.71
CA ASP A 271 37.77 33.56 18.33
C ASP A 271 37.06 32.29 18.89
N LEU A 272 35.96 31.85 18.26
CA LEU A 272 35.10 30.77 18.76
C LEU A 272 35.75 29.39 18.56
N TYR A 273 36.22 28.80 19.65
CA TYR A 273 36.86 27.48 19.67
C TYR A 273 35.86 26.33 19.86
N ILE A 274 35.95 25.33 18.99
CA ILE A 274 35.15 24.11 18.98
C ILE A 274 36.03 22.95 19.47
N PRO A 275 35.77 22.36 20.65
CA PRO A 275 36.58 21.28 21.18
C PRO A 275 36.38 19.96 20.42
N SER A 276 37.31 19.02 20.62
CA SER A 276 37.16 17.65 20.14
C SER A 276 35.95 16.96 20.81
N GLY A 277 35.22 16.14 20.05
CA GLY A 277 34.00 15.48 20.53
C GLY A 277 32.74 16.36 20.63
N ALA A 278 32.80 17.61 20.14
CA ALA A 278 31.66 18.52 20.09
C ALA A 278 30.46 17.95 19.28
N PRO A 279 29.20 18.24 19.70
CA PRO A 279 28.01 17.79 18.98
C PRO A 279 27.86 18.49 17.61
N SER A 280 27.29 17.79 16.63
CA SER A 280 27.16 18.28 15.25
C SER A 280 26.35 19.58 15.13
N GLN A 281 25.37 19.81 16.01
CA GLN A 281 24.80 21.15 16.23
C GLN A 281 25.49 21.78 17.44
N PHE A 282 26.31 22.80 17.20
CA PHE A 282 27.00 23.51 18.27
C PHE A 282 26.12 24.66 18.75
N ASN A 283 25.40 24.42 19.85
CA ASN A 283 24.42 25.36 20.38
C ASN A 283 25.00 26.11 21.58
N ALA A 284 24.84 27.44 21.61
CA ALA A 284 24.97 28.19 22.85
C ALA A 284 23.63 28.17 23.60
N VAL A 285 23.70 28.12 24.92
CA VAL A 285 22.53 28.21 25.82
C VAL A 285 22.35 29.67 26.23
N ILE A 286 21.10 30.15 26.19
CA ILE A 286 20.68 31.42 26.75
C ILE A 286 19.79 31.17 27.96
N ASP A 287 20.08 31.87 29.07
CA ASP A 287 19.34 31.78 30.33
C ASP A 287 19.03 33.20 30.88
N SER A 288 17.78 33.46 31.25
CA SER A 288 17.30 34.69 31.88
C SER A 288 16.77 34.35 33.28
N PRO A 289 17.52 34.65 34.37
CA PRO A 289 17.13 34.27 35.73
C PRO A 289 15.77 34.81 36.21
N ASP A 290 15.24 35.84 35.55
CA ASP A 290 13.91 36.42 35.82
C ASP A 290 12.89 36.22 34.67
N GLY A 291 13.22 35.41 33.66
CA GLY A 291 12.36 35.08 32.53
C GLY A 291 12.08 36.19 31.52
N THR A 292 12.73 37.36 31.62
CA THR A 292 12.48 38.48 30.69
C THR A 292 12.96 38.18 29.26
N PHE A 293 14.16 37.58 29.13
CA PHE A 293 14.61 37.02 27.86
C PHE A 293 14.17 35.56 27.78
N THR A 294 13.84 35.08 26.58
CA THR A 294 13.39 33.69 26.40
C THR A 294 14.57 32.72 26.52
N ASN A 295 14.52 31.80 27.49
CA ASN A 295 15.54 30.75 27.64
C ASN A 295 15.51 29.78 26.44
N GLY A 296 16.68 29.26 26.04
CA GLY A 296 16.75 28.26 24.98
C GLY A 296 18.15 27.99 24.44
N GLU A 297 18.22 27.18 23.39
CA GLU A 297 19.43 26.86 22.66
C GLU A 297 19.44 27.52 21.27
N ILE A 298 20.59 28.07 20.87
CA ILE A 298 20.79 28.74 19.59
C ILE A 298 22.03 28.18 18.88
N LYS A 299 21.87 27.68 17.65
CA LYS A 299 22.99 27.10 16.88
C LYS A 299 23.95 28.19 16.40
N ILE A 300 25.18 28.16 16.90
CA ILE A 300 26.26 29.11 16.59
C ILE A 300 27.33 28.55 15.65
N ALA A 301 27.48 27.22 15.58
CA ALA A 301 28.29 26.53 14.58
C ALA A 301 27.69 25.16 14.21
N GLN A 302 28.15 24.59 13.10
CA GLN A 302 27.83 23.24 12.66
C GLN A 302 29.12 22.42 12.65
N VAL A 303 29.22 21.36 13.45
CA VAL A 303 30.44 20.52 13.50
C VAL A 303 30.28 19.37 12.49
N GLY A 304 31.25 19.26 11.58
CA GLY A 304 31.47 18.08 10.74
C GLY A 304 32.38 17.09 11.47
N ASN A 305 32.25 15.80 11.16
CA ASN A 305 33.02 14.74 11.83
C ASN A 305 34.40 14.48 11.18
N GLY A 306 34.82 15.30 10.22
CA GLY A 306 35.98 15.01 9.37
C GLY A 306 35.68 13.86 8.40
N SER A 307 34.44 13.80 7.89
CA SER A 307 33.92 12.64 7.15
C SER A 307 33.34 12.98 5.78
N VAL A 308 33.28 11.97 4.93
CA VAL A 308 32.85 12.07 3.52
C VAL A 308 31.50 11.37 3.33
N THR A 309 30.58 12.05 2.66
CA THR A 309 29.28 11.53 2.24
C THR A 309 29.28 11.28 0.73
N THR A 310 28.74 10.14 0.31
CA THR A 310 28.70 9.72 -1.10
C THR A 310 27.25 9.58 -1.56
N SER A 311 26.92 10.17 -2.71
CA SER A 311 25.62 9.97 -3.37
C SER A 311 25.80 9.78 -4.88
N ILE A 312 24.72 9.44 -5.58
CA ILE A 312 24.68 9.40 -7.05
C ILE A 312 23.46 10.20 -7.52
N ASP A 313 23.61 10.95 -8.61
CA ASP A 313 22.55 11.81 -9.16
C ASP A 313 21.36 11.02 -9.73
N GLY A 314 21.49 9.69 -9.85
CA GLY A 314 20.40 8.78 -10.16
C GLY A 314 20.89 7.36 -10.51
N THR A 315 19.97 6.41 -10.52
CA THR A 315 20.21 5.01 -10.91
C THR A 315 20.02 4.79 -12.42
N VAL A 316 20.59 3.70 -12.95
CA VAL A 316 20.38 3.24 -14.33
C VAL A 316 19.90 1.78 -14.39
N ALA A 317 19.35 1.37 -15.53
CA ALA A 317 19.08 -0.05 -15.81
C ALA A 317 20.31 -0.71 -16.45
N LEU A 318 20.62 -1.93 -16.02
CA LEU A 318 21.73 -2.75 -16.48
C LEU A 318 21.18 -4.10 -16.97
N ALA A 319 21.70 -4.61 -18.08
CA ALA A 319 21.24 -5.83 -18.71
C ALA A 319 22.38 -6.57 -19.44
N PRO A 320 22.29 -7.92 -19.56
CA PRO A 320 23.24 -8.77 -20.28
C PRO A 320 23.74 -8.21 -21.62
N GLY A 321 25.05 -8.32 -21.84
CA GLY A 321 25.74 -7.94 -23.08
C GLY A 321 25.66 -6.46 -23.52
N ASN A 322 25.07 -5.54 -22.74
CA ASN A 322 24.92 -4.12 -23.13
C ASN A 322 25.47 -3.09 -22.12
N ASN A 323 25.87 -3.50 -20.92
CA ASN A 323 26.31 -2.59 -19.85
C ASN A 323 27.48 -1.67 -20.26
N ASP A 324 28.41 -2.16 -21.10
CA ASP A 324 29.54 -1.40 -21.66
C ASP A 324 29.15 -0.14 -22.47
N LYS A 325 27.86 -0.01 -22.81
CA LYS A 325 27.27 1.14 -23.53
C LYS A 325 26.47 2.07 -22.61
N VAL A 326 26.22 1.67 -21.36
CA VAL A 326 25.45 2.42 -20.36
C VAL A 326 26.40 3.23 -19.48
N THR A 327 26.41 4.55 -19.66
CA THR A 327 27.08 5.46 -18.72
C THR A 327 26.20 5.65 -17.48
N LEU A 328 26.78 5.47 -16.30
CA LEU A 328 26.14 5.75 -15.01
C LEU A 328 25.85 7.26 -14.85
N ARG A 329 25.10 7.62 -13.82
CA ARG A 329 24.98 9.03 -13.40
C ARG A 329 26.19 9.44 -12.55
N THR A 330 26.42 10.74 -12.48
CA THR A 330 27.48 11.36 -11.68
C THR A 330 27.42 10.88 -10.23
N ILE A 331 28.54 10.37 -9.72
CA ILE A 331 28.73 10.11 -8.28
C ILE A 331 29.25 11.39 -7.64
N ARG A 332 28.63 11.82 -6.54
CA ARG A 332 29.05 12.98 -5.75
C ARG A 332 29.76 12.50 -4.50
N VAL A 333 30.89 13.12 -4.19
CA VAL A 333 31.72 12.79 -3.02
C VAL A 333 31.98 14.08 -2.26
N LYS A 334 31.33 14.26 -1.11
CA LYS A 334 31.27 15.53 -0.36
C LYS A 334 31.90 15.39 1.02
N GLU A 335 32.82 16.28 1.36
CA GLU A 335 33.30 16.48 2.73
C GLU A 335 32.27 17.22 3.60
N ASP A 336 32.22 16.88 4.89
CA ASP A 336 31.47 17.65 5.91
C ASP A 336 32.24 18.86 6.45
N SER A 337 33.57 18.79 6.44
CA SER A 337 34.51 19.80 6.95
C SER A 337 35.81 19.74 6.11
N LYS A 338 36.62 20.80 6.17
CA LYS A 338 37.87 20.89 5.38
C LYS A 338 38.88 19.81 5.80
N GLY A 339 39.56 19.19 4.84
CA GLY A 339 40.55 18.15 5.08
C GLY A 339 39.97 16.83 5.64
N ALA A 340 38.69 16.54 5.40
CA ALA A 340 38.09 15.24 5.70
C ALA A 340 38.73 14.12 4.87
N PHE A 341 39.22 14.45 3.67
CA PHE A 341 40.28 13.67 3.03
C PHE A 341 41.63 13.98 3.69
N GLY A 342 42.12 13.05 4.51
CA GLY A 342 43.45 13.10 5.09
C GLY A 342 44.56 12.84 4.05
N GLU A 343 45.79 13.23 4.38
CA GLU A 343 46.95 13.02 3.50
C GLU A 343 47.16 11.54 3.18
N ASN A 344 47.30 11.23 1.89
CA ASN A 344 47.50 9.88 1.33
C ASN A 344 46.39 8.85 1.57
N GLN A 345 45.31 9.18 2.28
CA GLN A 345 44.19 8.26 2.56
C GLN A 345 43.49 7.81 1.27
N GLU A 346 43.13 6.53 1.20
CA GLU A 346 42.39 5.96 0.08
C GLU A 346 40.89 6.04 0.30
N TYR A 347 40.18 6.41 -0.76
CA TYR A 347 38.73 6.30 -0.88
C TYR A 347 38.42 5.37 -2.06
N LYS A 348 37.62 4.32 -1.83
CA LYS A 348 37.44 3.23 -2.79
C LYS A 348 35.97 3.00 -3.12
N LEU A 349 35.68 2.82 -4.40
CA LEU A 349 34.38 2.43 -4.94
C LEU A 349 34.50 1.04 -5.54
N GLU A 350 33.97 0.05 -4.83
CA GLU A 350 34.02 -1.38 -5.15
C GLU A 350 32.65 -1.86 -5.63
N LEU A 351 32.61 -2.56 -6.76
CA LEU A 351 31.43 -3.22 -7.30
C LEU A 351 31.14 -4.54 -6.57
N PRO A 352 29.89 -5.05 -6.61
CA PRO A 352 29.60 -6.40 -6.14
C PRO A 352 30.11 -7.44 -7.14
N ASP A 353 30.25 -8.68 -6.67
CA ASP A 353 30.68 -9.85 -7.46
C ASP A 353 29.93 -9.94 -8.80
N GLY A 354 30.66 -10.30 -9.86
CA GLY A 354 30.15 -10.36 -11.24
C GLY A 354 30.15 -9.03 -12.00
N PHE A 355 30.64 -7.91 -11.44
CA PHE A 355 30.71 -6.62 -12.14
C PHE A 355 32.13 -6.03 -12.20
N GLU A 356 32.53 -5.51 -13.36
CA GLU A 356 33.83 -4.82 -13.59
C GLU A 356 33.60 -3.35 -14.00
N TRP A 357 34.48 -2.42 -13.60
CA TRP A 357 34.46 -1.06 -14.15
C TRP A 357 35.04 -1.05 -15.57
N ASN A 358 34.30 -0.50 -16.54
CA ASN A 358 34.66 -0.54 -17.96
C ASN A 358 34.80 0.87 -18.57
N SER A 359 35.47 1.76 -17.85
CA SER A 359 35.71 3.16 -18.20
C SER A 359 36.77 3.80 -17.32
N GLU A 360 37.56 4.71 -17.87
CA GLU A 360 38.28 5.69 -17.05
C GLU A 360 37.32 6.85 -16.66
N PRO A 361 37.13 7.13 -15.36
CA PRO A 361 36.30 8.25 -14.92
C PRO A 361 36.99 9.60 -15.13
N THR A 362 36.19 10.63 -15.37
CA THR A 362 36.61 12.02 -15.18
C THR A 362 36.21 12.52 -13.81
N THR A 363 36.98 13.44 -13.23
CA THR A 363 36.68 14.03 -11.91
C THR A 363 36.72 15.56 -11.96
N SER A 364 35.93 16.21 -11.11
CA SER A 364 35.89 17.68 -11.00
C SER A 364 35.50 18.14 -9.60
N VAL A 365 35.86 19.38 -9.26
CA VAL A 365 35.37 20.08 -8.06
C VAL A 365 34.07 20.81 -8.41
N VAL A 366 32.99 20.49 -7.71
CA VAL A 366 31.65 21.09 -7.87
C VAL A 366 31.57 22.41 -7.11
N TRP A 367 32.10 22.44 -5.89
CA TRP A 367 32.29 23.62 -5.04
C TRP A 367 33.30 23.29 -3.94
N GLY A 368 33.89 24.33 -3.33
CA GLY A 368 34.88 24.21 -2.27
C GLY A 368 36.29 24.57 -2.76
N ASP A 369 37.28 23.76 -2.41
CA ASP A 369 38.67 24.00 -2.75
C ASP A 369 38.97 23.64 -4.22
N HIS A 370 39.19 24.66 -5.05
CA HIS A 370 39.51 24.49 -6.48
C HIS A 370 41.01 24.25 -6.77
N ASP A 371 41.88 24.25 -5.76
CA ASP A 371 43.28 23.81 -5.81
C ASP A 371 43.41 22.30 -5.53
N ALA A 372 42.34 21.64 -5.11
CA ALA A 372 42.25 20.19 -4.92
C ALA A 372 41.82 19.43 -6.19
N GLU A 373 42.25 18.18 -6.31
CA GLU A 373 41.91 17.24 -7.38
C GLU A 373 41.67 15.85 -6.76
N LEU A 374 40.44 15.33 -6.81
CA LEU A 374 40.15 13.94 -6.47
C LEU A 374 40.61 13.06 -7.63
N LYS A 375 41.76 12.41 -7.48
CA LYS A 375 42.47 11.73 -8.56
C LYS A 375 42.37 10.21 -8.41
N LYS A 376 42.03 9.53 -9.51
CA LYS A 376 42.10 8.06 -9.56
C LYS A 376 43.56 7.61 -9.42
N VAL A 377 43.79 6.60 -8.59
CA VAL A 377 45.07 5.90 -8.44
C VAL A 377 44.94 4.52 -9.11
N THR A 378 46.04 3.97 -9.59
CA THR A 378 46.07 2.64 -10.21
C THR A 378 45.58 1.57 -9.24
N SER A 379 44.59 0.80 -9.69
CA SER A 379 44.17 -0.47 -9.08
C SER A 379 44.49 -1.60 -10.05
N ASN A 380 44.86 -2.77 -9.55
CA ASN A 380 44.90 -4.01 -10.35
C ASN A 380 43.53 -4.70 -10.38
N ASP A 381 42.67 -4.38 -9.42
CA ASP A 381 41.38 -4.99 -9.20
C ASP A 381 40.32 -4.22 -9.99
N LYS A 382 39.67 -4.89 -10.94
CA LYS A 382 38.77 -4.24 -11.93
C LYS A 382 37.41 -3.83 -11.35
N ASP A 383 37.01 -4.45 -10.26
CA ASP A 383 35.81 -4.12 -9.47
C ASP A 383 35.99 -2.83 -8.65
N THR A 384 37.22 -2.37 -8.47
CA THR A 384 37.58 -1.37 -7.46
C THR A 384 38.29 -0.15 -8.05
N LEU A 385 37.62 0.99 -8.03
CA LEU A 385 38.25 2.30 -8.28
C LEU A 385 38.81 2.85 -6.97
N VAL A 386 40.08 3.27 -6.98
CA VAL A 386 40.76 3.90 -5.85
C VAL A 386 41.02 5.38 -6.16
N PHE A 387 40.74 6.26 -5.20
CA PHE A 387 40.95 7.71 -5.32
C PHE A 387 41.72 8.26 -4.12
N LYS A 388 42.47 9.36 -4.36
CA LYS A 388 43.11 10.21 -3.34
C LYS A 388 42.90 11.68 -3.69
N VAL A 389 42.91 12.57 -2.69
CA VAL A 389 42.98 14.01 -2.96
C VAL A 389 44.44 14.44 -3.09
N VAL A 390 44.75 15.09 -4.21
CA VAL A 390 46.07 15.66 -4.50
C VAL A 390 45.94 17.14 -4.84
N LYS A 391 47.07 17.87 -4.83
CA LYS A 391 47.08 19.24 -5.34
C LYS A 391 46.96 19.20 -6.86
N LYS A 392 46.00 19.95 -7.38
CA LYS A 392 45.59 19.99 -8.79
C LYS A 392 46.76 20.19 -9.75
N GLY A 393 46.79 19.39 -10.81
CA GLY A 393 47.90 19.36 -11.78
C GLY A 393 49.20 18.72 -11.27
N THR A 394 49.19 18.11 -10.07
CA THR A 394 50.33 17.38 -9.49
C THR A 394 49.93 15.95 -9.09
N ASN A 395 50.84 15.24 -8.43
CA ASN A 395 50.56 13.97 -7.74
C ASN A 395 50.80 14.07 -6.21
N ASN A 396 51.00 15.27 -5.67
CA ASN A 396 51.33 15.49 -4.27
C ASN A 396 50.05 15.42 -3.42
N ALA A 397 50.06 14.64 -2.34
CA ALA A 397 48.96 14.56 -1.40
C ALA A 397 48.56 15.95 -0.86
N TYR A 398 47.26 16.18 -0.68
CA TYR A 398 46.73 17.50 -0.34
C TYR A 398 45.50 17.38 0.55
N LYS A 399 45.40 18.26 1.54
CA LYS A 399 44.19 18.49 2.35
C LYS A 399 43.48 19.72 1.80
N THR A 400 42.17 19.63 1.61
CA THR A 400 41.35 20.76 1.19
C THR A 400 41.36 21.85 2.28
N GLN A 401 41.45 23.10 1.86
CA GLN A 401 41.45 24.27 2.75
C GLN A 401 40.03 24.76 3.07
N SER A 402 39.04 24.25 2.34
CA SER A 402 37.59 24.44 2.55
C SER A 402 36.87 23.09 2.37
N PRO A 403 35.70 22.86 3.00
CA PRO A 403 34.91 21.66 2.75
C PRO A 403 34.60 21.58 1.25
N THR A 404 34.89 20.45 0.61
CA THR A 404 34.84 20.31 -0.85
C THR A 404 33.88 19.22 -1.29
N GLN A 405 33.22 19.43 -2.42
CA GLN A 405 32.45 18.40 -3.10
C GLN A 405 33.03 18.11 -4.48
N PHE A 406 33.39 16.86 -4.70
CA PHE A 406 33.83 16.33 -5.97
C PHE A 406 32.67 15.67 -6.72
N ALA A 407 32.80 15.61 -8.05
CA ALA A 407 32.01 14.78 -8.94
C ALA A 407 32.91 13.76 -9.64
N ILE A 408 32.36 12.56 -9.88
CA ILE A 408 32.97 11.49 -10.66
C ILE A 408 32.00 11.14 -11.78
N ASP A 409 32.46 11.31 -13.02
CA ASP A 409 31.67 11.28 -14.25
C ASP A 409 32.24 10.28 -15.27
N GLY A 410 31.47 9.97 -16.31
CA GLY A 410 31.88 9.08 -17.41
C GLY A 410 31.90 7.58 -17.09
N LEU A 411 31.59 7.20 -15.85
CA LEU A 411 31.61 5.82 -15.35
C LEU A 411 30.69 4.88 -16.15
N LYS A 412 31.18 3.66 -16.35
CA LYS A 412 30.48 2.51 -16.94
C LYS A 412 30.83 1.23 -16.19
N VAL A 413 29.94 0.26 -16.24
CA VAL A 413 30.17 -1.09 -15.71
C VAL A 413 30.00 -2.13 -16.81
N LYS A 414 30.70 -3.25 -16.67
CA LYS A 414 30.44 -4.52 -17.33
C LYS A 414 29.81 -5.46 -16.30
N ALA A 415 28.95 -6.36 -16.74
CA ALA A 415 28.56 -7.54 -15.94
C ALA A 415 29.09 -8.81 -16.61
N ASP A 416 29.37 -9.83 -15.82
CA ASP A 416 29.51 -11.20 -16.31
C ASP A 416 28.22 -11.98 -15.98
N ASP A 417 27.55 -12.45 -17.03
CA ASP A 417 26.16 -12.90 -16.96
C ASP A 417 26.00 -14.30 -16.32
N SER A 418 27.12 -14.97 -15.95
CA SER A 418 27.11 -16.18 -15.12
C SER A 418 27.19 -15.90 -13.61
N ASP A 419 27.77 -14.77 -13.21
CA ASP A 419 28.22 -14.50 -11.84
C ASP A 419 27.47 -13.33 -11.19
N ALA A 420 26.95 -12.38 -11.98
CA ALA A 420 26.26 -11.19 -11.52
C ALA A 420 24.85 -11.47 -10.97
N GLU A 421 24.59 -11.13 -9.70
CA GLU A 421 23.25 -11.27 -9.09
C GLU A 421 22.22 -10.30 -9.69
N LYS A 422 21.02 -10.82 -10.02
CA LYS A 422 19.86 -10.00 -10.42
C LYS A 422 19.36 -9.16 -9.24
N GLY A 423 19.29 -7.84 -9.38
CA GLY A 423 18.81 -6.95 -8.32
C GLY A 423 19.44 -5.56 -8.33
N GLU A 424 19.45 -4.88 -7.19
CA GLU A 424 20.11 -3.58 -7.01
C GLU A 424 21.65 -3.74 -7.04
N VAL A 425 22.30 -3.15 -8.03
CA VAL A 425 23.77 -3.14 -8.12
C VAL A 425 24.29 -2.10 -7.14
N LYS A 426 24.87 -2.60 -6.04
CA LYS A 426 25.30 -1.80 -4.90
C LYS A 426 26.82 -1.66 -4.87
N VAL A 427 27.32 -0.46 -5.08
CA VAL A 427 28.75 -0.13 -4.89
C VAL A 427 29.04 0.04 -3.40
N ASN A 428 30.03 -0.70 -2.91
CA ASN A 428 30.60 -0.56 -1.58
C ASN A 428 31.59 0.61 -1.53
N ILE A 429 31.57 1.35 -0.43
CA ILE A 429 32.47 2.48 -0.18
C ILE A 429 33.49 2.03 0.87
N LYS A 430 34.74 1.86 0.44
CA LYS A 430 35.87 1.33 1.23
C LYS A 430 37.02 2.35 1.29
N GLY A 431 38.13 1.95 1.93
CA GLY A 431 39.30 2.80 2.16
C GLY A 431 39.37 3.41 3.56
N ASP A 432 40.36 4.27 3.77
CA ASP A 432 40.79 4.82 5.06
C ASP A 432 40.03 6.10 5.45
N VAL A 433 39.46 6.80 4.45
CA VAL A 433 38.72 8.05 4.65
C VAL A 433 37.45 7.79 5.47
N ALA A 434 37.26 8.54 6.56
CA ALA A 434 36.06 8.47 7.39
C ALA A 434 34.81 8.84 6.58
N ARG A 435 33.70 8.11 6.76
CA ARG A 435 32.55 8.20 5.85
C ARG A 435 31.21 8.00 6.55
N THR A 436 30.19 8.74 6.09
CA THR A 436 28.82 8.69 6.64
C THR A 436 28.01 7.53 6.09
N ASN A 437 28.29 7.07 4.87
CA ASN A 437 27.68 5.90 4.26
C ASN A 437 28.71 4.91 3.72
N THR A 438 28.36 3.62 3.80
CA THR A 438 29.21 2.48 3.40
C THR A 438 28.87 1.92 2.02
N SER A 439 27.79 2.38 1.38
CA SER A 439 27.39 1.94 0.05
C SER A 439 26.43 2.94 -0.63
N ILE A 440 26.31 2.82 -1.97
CA ILE A 440 25.30 3.45 -2.82
C ILE A 440 24.75 2.44 -3.84
N VAL A 441 23.50 2.60 -4.27
CA VAL A 441 22.95 1.81 -5.39
C VAL A 441 23.16 2.59 -6.69
N ILE A 442 23.85 2.01 -7.66
CA ILE A 442 24.17 2.66 -8.95
C ILE A 442 23.16 2.29 -10.05
N GLY A 443 22.44 1.19 -9.90
CA GLY A 443 21.47 0.73 -10.87
C GLY A 443 20.78 -0.57 -10.47
N THR A 444 20.05 -1.16 -11.42
CA THR A 444 19.39 -2.46 -11.25
C THR A 444 19.76 -3.36 -12.42
N PHE A 445 20.29 -4.56 -12.14
CA PHE A 445 20.70 -5.54 -13.15
C PHE A 445 19.68 -6.66 -13.30
N GLY A 446 19.40 -7.04 -14.54
CA GLY A 446 18.61 -8.23 -14.84
C GLY A 446 18.30 -8.42 -16.32
N ASN A 447 17.57 -9.50 -16.61
CA ASN A 447 16.96 -9.74 -17.91
C ASN A 447 15.78 -8.78 -18.11
N TYR A 448 15.25 -8.68 -19.35
CA TYR A 448 13.98 -7.99 -19.63
C TYR A 448 12.76 -8.83 -19.19
N GLU A 449 12.80 -9.27 -17.93
CA GLU A 449 11.81 -10.08 -17.21
C GLU A 449 11.04 -9.22 -16.21
N GLY A 450 9.95 -9.77 -15.69
CA GLY A 450 9.10 -9.12 -14.71
C GLY A 450 8.09 -10.07 -14.07
N GLU A 451 7.72 -9.78 -12.84
CA GLU A 451 6.78 -10.55 -12.04
C GLU A 451 5.32 -10.19 -12.38
N VAL A 452 4.46 -11.21 -12.47
CA VAL A 452 3.00 -11.06 -12.62
C VAL A 452 2.27 -11.78 -11.50
N LYS A 453 1.32 -11.10 -10.83
CA LYS A 453 0.55 -11.63 -9.70
C LYS A 453 -0.92 -11.22 -9.76
N GLY A 454 -1.82 -12.14 -9.46
CA GLY A 454 -3.24 -11.83 -9.23
C GLY A 454 -3.50 -11.47 -7.76
N ALA A 455 -4.52 -10.63 -7.53
CA ALA A 455 -5.20 -10.54 -6.24
C ALA A 455 -6.20 -11.71 -6.10
N ASP A 456 -6.82 -11.86 -4.91
CA ASP A 456 -7.79 -12.93 -4.64
C ASP A 456 -8.94 -12.98 -5.67
N ALA A 457 -9.07 -14.11 -6.35
CA ALA A 457 -9.99 -14.29 -7.46
C ALA A 457 -11.47 -14.07 -7.04
N LYS A 458 -12.12 -13.08 -7.67
CA LYS A 458 -13.52 -12.72 -7.41
C LYS A 458 -14.48 -13.81 -7.91
N THR A 459 -15.58 -14.03 -7.20
CA THR A 459 -16.71 -14.80 -7.76
C THR A 459 -17.37 -13.98 -8.86
N VAL A 460 -17.65 -14.61 -10.00
CA VAL A 460 -18.42 -14.03 -11.11
C VAL A 460 -19.42 -15.05 -11.65
N TYR A 461 -20.55 -14.60 -12.20
CA TYR A 461 -21.70 -15.47 -12.47
C TYR A 461 -22.00 -15.67 -13.96
N GLY A 462 -22.33 -16.91 -14.34
CA GLY A 462 -22.67 -17.26 -15.72
C GLY A 462 -23.86 -16.46 -16.27
N GLY A 463 -23.71 -15.92 -17.49
CA GLY A 463 -24.76 -15.13 -18.17
C GLY A 463 -24.74 -13.63 -17.89
N GLN A 464 -23.99 -13.17 -16.88
CA GLN A 464 -23.84 -11.76 -16.54
C GLN A 464 -22.91 -11.00 -17.52
N ALA A 465 -23.06 -9.67 -17.59
CA ALA A 465 -22.42 -8.82 -18.60
C ALA A 465 -21.60 -7.64 -18.01
N GLY A 466 -20.28 -7.70 -18.09
CA GLY A 466 -19.37 -6.71 -17.47
C GLY A 466 -19.07 -6.98 -16.00
N GLU A 467 -19.04 -8.26 -15.62
CA GLU A 467 -18.49 -8.74 -14.36
C GLU A 467 -17.03 -8.31 -14.19
N GLU A 468 -16.55 -8.15 -12.96
CA GLU A 468 -15.18 -7.69 -12.72
C GLU A 468 -14.28 -8.78 -12.14
N LEU A 469 -13.14 -9.02 -12.79
CA LEU A 469 -12.10 -9.92 -12.29
C LEU A 469 -11.27 -9.26 -11.17
N ALA A 470 -10.51 -10.07 -10.43
CA ALA A 470 -9.54 -9.59 -9.47
C ALA A 470 -8.43 -8.76 -10.14
N ASN A 471 -7.77 -7.91 -9.36
CA ASN A 471 -6.73 -7.01 -9.88
C ASN A 471 -5.49 -7.80 -10.33
N LEU A 472 -4.86 -7.36 -11.42
CA LEU A 472 -3.64 -7.97 -11.98
C LEU A 472 -2.45 -7.03 -11.76
N THR A 473 -1.50 -7.46 -10.94
CA THR A 473 -0.21 -6.77 -10.75
C THR A 473 0.79 -7.24 -11.80
N ILE A 474 1.45 -6.29 -12.45
CA ILE A 474 2.63 -6.51 -13.29
C ILE A 474 3.75 -5.62 -12.75
N LYS A 475 4.93 -6.18 -12.51
CA LYS A 475 6.08 -5.50 -11.94
C LYS A 475 7.31 -5.78 -12.80
N GLU A 476 8.06 -4.75 -13.15
CA GLU A 476 9.37 -4.90 -13.77
C GLU A 476 10.41 -5.40 -12.76
N ASP A 477 11.37 -6.21 -13.22
CA ASP A 477 12.54 -6.58 -12.41
C ASP A 477 13.63 -5.50 -12.46
N ALA A 478 13.80 -4.85 -13.63
CA ALA A 478 14.70 -3.72 -13.84
C ALA A 478 13.97 -2.55 -14.55
N PRO A 479 14.41 -1.28 -14.39
CA PRO A 479 13.78 -0.15 -15.06
C PRO A 479 13.80 -0.31 -16.59
N GLY A 480 12.64 -0.19 -17.23
CA GLY A 480 12.49 -0.27 -18.67
C GLY A 480 12.49 -1.68 -19.24
N THR A 481 12.28 -2.73 -18.43
CA THR A 481 11.85 -4.07 -18.90
C THR A 481 10.72 -3.94 -19.92
N LEU A 482 9.70 -3.14 -19.61
CA LEU A 482 8.62 -2.77 -20.51
C LEU A 482 9.14 -1.69 -21.46
N GLN A 483 9.87 -2.14 -22.49
CA GLN A 483 10.46 -1.26 -23.50
C GLN A 483 9.39 -0.54 -24.32
N GLU A 484 9.67 0.72 -24.62
CA GLU A 484 8.85 1.61 -25.44
C GLU A 484 8.58 1.03 -26.84
N GLY A 485 7.37 1.27 -27.37
CA GLY A 485 6.92 0.74 -28.67
C GLY A 485 6.61 -0.76 -28.68
N ARG A 486 6.86 -1.50 -27.60
CA ARG A 486 6.47 -2.91 -27.47
C ARG A 486 5.03 -3.06 -26.98
N VAL A 487 4.45 -4.24 -27.22
CA VAL A 487 3.04 -4.54 -26.95
C VAL A 487 2.92 -5.55 -25.82
N LEU A 488 2.12 -5.20 -24.81
CA LEU A 488 1.67 -6.06 -23.73
C LEU A 488 0.28 -6.61 -24.10
N LYS A 489 0.03 -7.90 -23.87
CA LYS A 489 -1.27 -8.54 -24.12
C LYS A 489 -1.79 -9.27 -22.89
N LEU A 490 -3.10 -9.21 -22.70
CA LEU A 490 -3.84 -9.98 -21.69
C LEU A 490 -4.83 -10.90 -22.40
N LYS A 491 -4.63 -12.21 -22.27
CA LYS A 491 -5.45 -13.24 -22.90
C LYS A 491 -6.25 -14.00 -21.84
N LEU A 492 -7.57 -14.02 -21.98
CA LEU A 492 -8.48 -14.80 -21.15
C LEU A 492 -8.44 -16.27 -21.53
N ASN A 493 -8.41 -17.13 -20.51
CA ASN A 493 -8.70 -18.55 -20.60
C ASN A 493 -9.90 -18.88 -19.72
N GLY A 494 -10.70 -19.88 -20.12
CA GLY A 494 -11.93 -20.27 -19.43
C GLY A 494 -13.19 -19.68 -20.08
N ASN A 495 -14.31 -19.71 -19.34
CA ASN A 495 -15.65 -19.43 -19.86
C ASN A 495 -16.01 -17.93 -19.86
N ALA A 496 -15.09 -17.06 -20.31
CA ALA A 496 -15.30 -15.61 -20.32
C ALA A 496 -14.62 -14.91 -21.51
N LYS A 497 -15.10 -13.70 -21.81
CA LYS A 497 -14.57 -12.82 -22.87
C LYS A 497 -14.52 -11.38 -22.37
N TRP A 498 -13.67 -10.54 -22.96
CA TRP A 498 -13.57 -9.14 -22.53
C TRP A 498 -14.88 -8.38 -22.78
N ALA A 499 -15.34 -7.66 -21.76
CA ALA A 499 -16.63 -6.98 -21.81
C ALA A 499 -16.59 -5.88 -22.87
N THR A 500 -17.55 -5.90 -23.78
CA THR A 500 -17.50 -5.11 -25.01
C THR A 500 -18.77 -4.32 -25.27
N LYS A 501 -18.66 -3.28 -26.08
CA LYS A 501 -19.76 -2.44 -26.57
C LYS A 501 -19.56 -2.15 -28.05
N ARG A 502 -20.65 -1.79 -28.72
CA ARG A 502 -20.61 -1.16 -30.03
C ARG A 502 -20.68 0.35 -29.90
N THR A 503 -19.90 1.06 -30.70
CA THR A 503 -20.01 2.51 -30.89
C THR A 503 -20.03 2.85 -32.38
N GLY A 504 -20.63 3.99 -32.73
CA GLY A 504 -20.96 4.34 -34.13
C GLY A 504 -22.22 3.64 -34.66
N THR A 505 -22.62 4.00 -35.89
CA THR A 505 -23.87 3.54 -36.51
C THR A 505 -23.61 3.06 -37.94
N GLY A 506 -24.30 2.00 -38.37
CA GLY A 506 -24.15 1.44 -39.72
C GLY A 506 -22.71 0.95 -40.01
N ASN A 507 -22.20 1.28 -41.20
CA ASN A 507 -20.87 0.87 -41.66
C ASN A 507 -19.72 1.44 -40.81
N SER A 508 -19.97 2.47 -40.00
CA SER A 508 -19.01 3.06 -39.06
C SER A 508 -19.06 2.43 -37.67
N SER A 509 -19.79 1.33 -37.49
CA SER A 509 -19.90 0.67 -36.18
C SER A 509 -18.66 -0.16 -35.83
N LYS A 510 -18.10 0.08 -34.64
CA LYS A 510 -16.89 -0.58 -34.12
C LYS A 510 -17.22 -1.33 -32.83
N ILE A 511 -16.63 -2.52 -32.66
CA ILE A 511 -16.59 -3.23 -31.37
C ILE A 511 -15.37 -2.75 -30.58
N GLU A 512 -15.58 -2.34 -29.35
CA GLU A 512 -14.52 -1.89 -28.43
C GLU A 512 -14.84 -2.26 -26.98
N LEU A 513 -13.89 -2.07 -26.08
CA LEU A 513 -14.07 -2.41 -24.66
C LEU A 513 -15.16 -1.55 -24.01
N LYS A 514 -16.05 -2.22 -23.27
CA LYS A 514 -17.18 -1.60 -22.54
C LYS A 514 -16.62 -0.53 -21.59
N GLU A 515 -15.65 -0.95 -20.79
CA GLU A 515 -14.81 -0.14 -19.90
C GLU A 515 -13.33 -0.50 -20.14
N GLN A 516 -12.43 0.47 -19.99
CA GLN A 516 -10.99 0.29 -20.15
C GLN A 516 -10.36 -0.22 -18.83
N PRO A 517 -9.44 -1.20 -18.85
CA PRO A 517 -8.59 -1.50 -17.69
C PRO A 517 -7.91 -0.24 -17.17
N GLN A 518 -7.99 0.01 -15.86
CA GLN A 518 -7.41 1.18 -15.21
C GLN A 518 -6.17 0.80 -14.39
N ILE A 519 -5.20 1.71 -14.27
CA ILE A 519 -4.08 1.52 -13.35
C ILE A 519 -4.48 2.09 -11.98
N LYS A 520 -4.64 1.23 -10.99
CA LYS A 520 -4.98 1.61 -9.60
C LYS A 520 -3.83 2.39 -8.97
N VAL A 521 -3.94 3.71 -8.98
CA VAL A 521 -2.83 4.63 -8.63
C VAL A 521 -2.30 4.43 -7.21
N SER A 522 -3.16 4.13 -6.24
CA SER A 522 -2.76 3.90 -4.84
C SER A 522 -1.84 2.70 -4.62
N ASP A 523 -1.82 1.76 -5.57
CA ASP A 523 -1.10 0.50 -5.45
C ASP A 523 0.04 0.39 -6.48
N SER A 524 0.27 1.43 -7.31
CA SER A 524 1.09 1.38 -8.53
C SER A 524 2.21 2.42 -8.59
N ASP A 525 3.46 1.98 -8.43
CA ASP A 525 4.66 2.78 -8.63
C ASP A 525 5.05 2.85 -10.12
N LYS A 526 4.40 3.71 -10.91
CA LYS A 526 4.63 3.80 -12.37
C LYS A 526 6.08 4.13 -12.77
N ASN A 527 6.84 4.86 -11.94
CA ASN A 527 8.26 5.20 -12.16
C ASN A 527 8.63 5.72 -13.57
N GLY A 528 7.71 6.47 -14.20
CA GLY A 528 7.85 7.05 -15.53
C GLY A 528 7.16 6.27 -16.66
N LEU A 529 6.83 5.00 -16.44
CA LEU A 529 6.12 4.14 -17.39
C LEU A 529 4.77 4.77 -17.82
N ASP A 530 4.50 4.76 -19.11
CA ASP A 530 3.19 5.06 -19.68
C ASP A 530 2.74 3.94 -20.64
N ILE A 531 1.45 3.61 -20.56
CA ILE A 531 0.82 2.49 -21.29
C ILE A 531 -0.39 3.06 -22.02
N GLY A 532 -0.48 2.79 -23.32
CA GLY A 532 -1.56 3.27 -24.17
C GLY A 532 -2.92 2.62 -23.85
N THR A 533 -3.94 3.11 -24.54
CA THR A 533 -5.31 2.58 -24.49
C THR A 533 -5.33 1.09 -24.83
N TRP A 534 -6.12 0.30 -24.10
CA TRP A 534 -6.31 -1.12 -24.38
C TRP A 534 -7.29 -1.31 -25.55
N GLU A 535 -6.94 -2.18 -26.48
CA GLU A 535 -7.75 -2.55 -27.63
C GLU A 535 -7.89 -4.07 -27.78
N LEU A 536 -8.88 -4.52 -28.57
CA LEU A 536 -9.12 -5.94 -28.84
C LEU A 536 -8.08 -6.48 -29.84
N SER A 537 -7.37 -7.54 -29.47
CA SER A 537 -6.38 -8.23 -30.30
C SER A 537 -6.99 -9.44 -31.03
N GLY A 538 -8.14 -9.24 -31.68
CA GLY A 538 -8.86 -10.29 -32.41
C GLY A 538 -10.38 -10.10 -32.36
N SER A 539 -11.10 -10.85 -33.21
CA SER A 539 -12.57 -10.82 -33.28
C SER A 539 -13.26 -11.72 -32.25
N ASP A 540 -12.53 -12.66 -31.64
CA ASP A 540 -13.07 -13.61 -30.66
C ASP A 540 -13.29 -13.01 -29.26
N ARG A 541 -12.71 -11.83 -29.00
CA ARG A 541 -12.75 -11.08 -27.74
C ARG A 541 -12.07 -11.78 -26.55
N THR A 542 -11.13 -12.69 -26.78
CA THR A 542 -10.35 -13.32 -25.69
C THR A 542 -9.07 -12.56 -25.35
N VAL A 543 -8.49 -11.82 -26.30
CA VAL A 543 -7.23 -11.06 -26.11
C VAL A 543 -7.46 -9.55 -26.18
N ILE A 544 -6.91 -8.81 -25.23
CA ILE A 544 -6.68 -7.36 -25.34
C ILE A 544 -5.19 -7.05 -25.36
N GLN A 545 -4.82 -5.92 -25.95
CA GLN A 545 -3.44 -5.45 -26.03
C GLN A 545 -3.32 -3.96 -25.77
N ALA A 546 -2.16 -3.52 -25.29
CA ALA A 546 -1.77 -2.12 -25.17
C ALA A 546 -0.27 -1.95 -25.50
N THR A 547 0.08 -0.84 -26.15
CA THR A 547 1.47 -0.47 -26.44
C THR A 547 2.07 0.28 -25.26
N ILE A 548 3.36 0.05 -24.96
CA ILE A 548 4.11 0.87 -24.01
C ILE A 548 4.48 2.19 -24.70
N ASN A 549 3.83 3.28 -24.31
CA ASN A 549 4.05 4.62 -24.89
C ASN A 549 5.39 5.23 -24.45
N ARG A 550 5.83 4.91 -23.23
CA ARG A 550 7.10 5.37 -22.65
C ARG A 550 7.53 4.39 -21.58
N LYS A 551 8.80 3.98 -21.58
CA LYS A 551 9.36 3.10 -20.55
C LYS A 551 9.62 3.83 -19.21
N SER A 552 9.76 3.06 -18.12
CA SER A 552 10.36 3.58 -16.88
C SER A 552 11.88 3.80 -17.06
N THR A 553 12.51 4.55 -16.16
CA THR A 553 13.93 4.95 -16.33
C THR A 553 14.82 4.70 -15.11
N ASN A 554 14.39 5.10 -13.92
CA ASN A 554 15.27 5.15 -12.73
C ASN A 554 14.97 4.01 -11.74
N LYS A 555 13.73 3.53 -11.69
CA LYS A 555 13.26 2.48 -10.80
C LYS A 555 12.34 1.54 -11.58
N PRO A 556 12.32 0.22 -11.27
CA PRO A 556 11.36 -0.70 -11.91
C PRO A 556 9.93 -0.25 -11.64
N ALA A 557 9.08 -0.26 -12.66
CA ALA A 557 7.68 0.09 -12.51
C ALA A 557 6.86 -1.06 -11.91
N LYS A 558 5.88 -0.71 -11.10
CA LYS A 558 4.82 -1.60 -10.64
C LYS A 558 3.48 -1.01 -11.09
N ILE A 559 2.69 -1.79 -11.83
CA ILE A 559 1.32 -1.44 -12.20
C ILE A 559 0.36 -2.46 -11.61
N VAL A 560 -0.77 -1.99 -11.09
CA VAL A 560 -1.89 -2.81 -10.65
C VAL A 560 -3.08 -2.44 -11.52
N LEU A 561 -3.49 -3.37 -12.38
CA LEU A 561 -4.65 -3.22 -13.26
C LEU A 561 -5.92 -3.61 -12.51
N GLU A 562 -6.88 -2.70 -12.49
CA GLU A 562 -8.24 -2.89 -11.99
C GLU A 562 -9.27 -2.69 -13.13
N LYS A 563 -10.56 -2.89 -12.83
CA LYS A 563 -11.66 -2.79 -13.83
C LYS A 563 -11.43 -3.72 -15.04
N LEU A 564 -10.91 -4.91 -14.78
CA LEU A 564 -10.80 -6.00 -15.75
C LEU A 564 -12.19 -6.62 -15.97
N LYS A 565 -13.00 -5.96 -16.81
CA LYS A 565 -14.40 -6.31 -17.06
C LYS A 565 -14.54 -7.44 -18.09
N VAL A 566 -15.38 -8.44 -17.79
CA VAL A 566 -15.67 -9.59 -18.67
C VAL A 566 -17.16 -9.88 -18.79
N ASP A 567 -17.56 -10.46 -19.92
CA ASP A 567 -18.84 -11.13 -20.09
C ASP A 567 -18.62 -12.64 -19.87
N VAL A 568 -19.44 -13.27 -19.01
CA VAL A 568 -19.23 -14.67 -18.56
C VAL A 568 -20.24 -15.59 -19.25
N ALA A 569 -19.79 -16.66 -19.90
CA ALA A 569 -20.66 -17.52 -20.72
C ALA A 569 -21.89 -18.01 -19.93
N PRO A 570 -23.11 -18.04 -20.52
CA PRO A 570 -24.32 -18.46 -19.82
C PRO A 570 -24.17 -19.81 -19.09
N THR A 571 -23.61 -20.81 -19.76
CA THR A 571 -23.39 -22.16 -19.22
C THR A 571 -22.16 -22.27 -18.30
N ALA A 572 -21.61 -21.16 -17.79
CA ALA A 572 -20.48 -21.16 -16.87
C ALA A 572 -20.91 -21.57 -15.44
N GLY A 573 -20.96 -22.89 -15.20
CA GLY A 573 -21.02 -23.46 -13.86
C GLY A 573 -19.71 -23.28 -13.08
N LYS A 574 -19.44 -24.18 -12.12
CA LYS A 574 -18.22 -24.15 -11.31
C LYS A 574 -16.96 -24.25 -12.18
N GLY A 575 -16.10 -23.25 -12.11
CA GLY A 575 -14.88 -23.16 -12.90
C GLY A 575 -14.05 -21.92 -12.57
N GLU A 576 -13.02 -21.65 -13.38
CA GLU A 576 -12.10 -20.52 -13.20
C GLU A 576 -11.93 -19.73 -14.50
N ILE A 577 -11.61 -18.45 -14.35
CA ILE A 577 -11.17 -17.55 -15.42
C ILE A 577 -9.76 -17.10 -15.08
N SER A 578 -8.82 -17.38 -15.97
CA SER A 578 -7.43 -16.94 -15.84
C SER A 578 -7.03 -15.98 -16.95
N VAL A 579 -6.03 -15.15 -16.66
CA VAL A 579 -5.37 -14.28 -17.63
C VAL A 579 -3.94 -14.76 -17.82
N ALA A 580 -3.57 -15.05 -19.06
CA ALA A 580 -2.19 -15.12 -19.49
C ALA A 580 -1.69 -13.71 -19.83
N VAL A 581 -0.43 -13.41 -19.50
CA VAL A 581 0.26 -12.18 -19.97
C VAL A 581 1.25 -12.60 -21.03
N GLU A 582 1.13 -12.00 -22.22
CA GLU A 582 1.98 -12.29 -23.37
C GLU A 582 2.30 -11.02 -24.16
N GLY A 583 2.94 -11.15 -25.33
CA GLY A 583 3.32 -10.04 -26.20
C GLY A 583 4.83 -9.94 -26.44
N THR A 584 5.30 -8.75 -26.77
CA THR A 584 6.70 -8.49 -27.17
C THR A 584 7.53 -7.80 -26.09
N THR A 585 6.92 -7.31 -25.02
CA THR A 585 7.60 -6.64 -23.89
C THR A 585 8.75 -7.48 -23.33
N GLY A 586 8.50 -8.73 -22.99
CA GLY A 586 9.45 -9.69 -22.41
C GLY A 586 8.85 -10.39 -21.19
N VAL A 587 8.09 -9.64 -20.38
CA VAL A 587 7.25 -10.13 -19.30
C VAL A 587 6.20 -11.11 -19.83
N LYS A 588 6.09 -12.30 -19.22
CA LYS A 588 5.12 -13.33 -19.59
C LYS A 588 4.63 -14.11 -18.35
N THR A 589 3.41 -14.63 -18.41
CA THR A 589 2.94 -15.71 -17.53
C THR A 589 1.81 -16.47 -18.20
N ASP A 590 1.78 -17.80 -18.06
CA ASP A 590 0.86 -18.65 -18.82
C ASP A 590 -0.58 -18.66 -18.26
N SER A 591 -0.75 -18.44 -16.94
CA SER A 591 -2.08 -18.45 -16.30
C SER A 591 -2.04 -17.82 -14.90
N ILE A 592 -2.80 -16.75 -14.69
CA ILE A 592 -3.12 -16.17 -13.38
C ILE A 592 -4.63 -16.21 -13.19
N VAL A 593 -5.15 -16.97 -12.22
CA VAL A 593 -6.59 -17.03 -11.92
C VAL A 593 -7.03 -15.72 -11.29
N LEU A 594 -8.01 -15.05 -11.91
CA LEU A 594 -8.57 -13.77 -11.43
C LEU A 594 -10.08 -13.83 -11.18
N GLY A 595 -10.77 -14.87 -11.67
CA GLY A 595 -12.20 -15.08 -11.46
C GLY A 595 -12.55 -16.54 -11.20
N LYS A 596 -13.62 -16.77 -10.44
CA LYS A 596 -14.22 -18.09 -10.18
C LYS A 596 -15.67 -18.07 -10.66
N THR A 597 -16.01 -18.93 -11.61
CA THR A 597 -17.35 -18.96 -12.20
C THR A 597 -18.31 -19.79 -11.37
N VAL A 598 -19.54 -19.31 -11.22
CA VAL A 598 -20.67 -20.00 -10.57
C VAL A 598 -21.94 -19.74 -11.38
N ALA A 599 -22.90 -20.66 -11.38
CA ALA A 599 -24.23 -20.37 -11.94
C ALA A 599 -24.93 -19.28 -11.10
N PRO A 600 -25.65 -18.32 -11.73
CA PRO A 600 -26.35 -17.24 -11.02
C PRO A 600 -27.54 -17.75 -10.19
N VAL A 601 -28.08 -18.92 -10.56
CA VAL A 601 -29.21 -19.56 -9.89
C VAL A 601 -28.99 -21.06 -9.74
N GLU A 602 -29.50 -21.61 -8.64
CA GLU A 602 -29.65 -23.03 -8.34
C GLU A 602 -31.10 -23.46 -8.61
N ILE A 603 -31.32 -24.71 -9.04
CA ILE A 603 -32.66 -25.29 -9.22
C ILE A 603 -32.80 -26.57 -8.40
N SER A 604 -33.92 -26.73 -7.72
CA SER A 604 -34.26 -27.92 -6.93
C SER A 604 -35.78 -28.19 -6.95
N VAL A 605 -36.18 -29.32 -6.36
CA VAL A 605 -37.59 -29.74 -6.23
C VAL A 605 -37.95 -30.14 -4.81
N ASP A 606 -39.25 -30.04 -4.48
CA ASP A 606 -39.80 -30.58 -3.24
C ASP A 606 -39.82 -32.13 -3.26
N GLY A 607 -38.89 -32.77 -2.55
CA GLY A 607 -38.89 -34.23 -2.34
C GLY A 607 -38.27 -35.04 -3.49
N GLU A 608 -38.82 -36.21 -3.79
CA GLU A 608 -38.33 -37.11 -4.84
C GLU A 608 -38.91 -36.76 -6.23
N LEU A 609 -38.15 -37.10 -7.28
CA LEU A 609 -38.58 -36.91 -8.68
C LEU A 609 -39.79 -37.81 -9.00
N ALA A 610 -40.95 -37.21 -9.21
CA ALA A 610 -42.15 -37.93 -9.64
C ALA A 610 -41.93 -38.61 -11.00
N LYS A 611 -42.49 -39.81 -11.17
CA LYS A 611 -42.53 -40.51 -12.46
C LYS A 611 -43.69 -39.98 -13.31
N ILE A 612 -43.44 -39.74 -14.60
CA ILE A 612 -44.46 -39.39 -15.58
C ILE A 612 -44.37 -40.30 -16.81
N ASP A 613 -45.52 -40.66 -17.37
CA ASP A 613 -45.63 -41.55 -18.51
C ASP A 613 -45.46 -40.78 -19.85
N ALA A 614 -44.63 -41.28 -20.77
CA ALA A 614 -44.44 -40.69 -22.09
C ALA A 614 -45.72 -40.80 -22.95
N GLY A 615 -46.28 -39.66 -23.37
CA GLY A 615 -47.53 -39.59 -24.13
C GLY A 615 -48.79 -39.32 -23.31
N LEU A 616 -48.70 -39.09 -21.99
CA LEU A 616 -49.84 -38.67 -21.17
C LEU A 616 -49.84 -37.16 -20.86
N GLN A 617 -51.04 -36.61 -20.69
CA GLN A 617 -51.32 -35.19 -20.46
C GLN A 617 -51.57 -34.88 -18.98
N GLN A 618 -51.41 -33.61 -18.59
CA GLN A 618 -51.83 -33.06 -17.28
C GLN A 618 -51.24 -33.80 -16.05
N GLN A 619 -50.03 -34.33 -16.19
CA GLN A 619 -49.33 -35.09 -15.15
C GLN A 619 -48.66 -34.14 -14.15
N SER A 620 -48.94 -34.27 -12.86
CA SER A 620 -48.30 -33.45 -11.82
C SER A 620 -46.82 -33.77 -11.69
N ILE A 621 -46.00 -32.73 -11.49
CA ILE A 621 -44.59 -32.86 -11.08
C ILE A 621 -44.39 -32.14 -9.73
N PRO A 622 -43.29 -32.41 -8.99
CA PRO A 622 -42.96 -31.68 -7.77
C PRO A 622 -42.87 -30.17 -7.99
N ASN A 623 -43.08 -29.40 -6.92
CA ASN A 623 -42.88 -27.96 -6.94
C ASN A 623 -41.41 -27.64 -7.26
N ILE A 624 -41.17 -26.71 -8.19
CA ILE A 624 -39.82 -26.29 -8.60
C ILE A 624 -39.42 -25.08 -7.77
N THR A 625 -38.22 -25.12 -7.21
CA THR A 625 -37.59 -23.98 -6.52
C THR A 625 -36.40 -23.49 -7.34
N ILE A 626 -36.35 -22.18 -7.60
CA ILE A 626 -35.24 -21.48 -8.24
C ILE A 626 -34.67 -20.52 -7.20
N LYS A 627 -33.38 -20.62 -6.93
CA LYS A 627 -32.71 -19.88 -5.85
C LYS A 627 -31.52 -19.09 -6.40
N GLU A 628 -31.54 -17.79 -6.21
CA GLU A 628 -30.49 -16.85 -6.61
C GLU A 628 -29.23 -17.03 -5.75
N ALA A 629 -28.05 -17.05 -6.38
CA ALA A 629 -26.79 -17.34 -5.70
C ALA A 629 -26.26 -16.15 -4.86
N ALA A 630 -26.57 -14.93 -5.28
CA ALA A 630 -26.33 -13.67 -4.58
C ALA A 630 -27.53 -12.73 -4.84
N ALA A 631 -27.47 -11.47 -4.39
CA ALA A 631 -28.41 -10.46 -4.87
C ALA A 631 -28.01 -9.95 -6.27
N ASP A 632 -28.95 -9.34 -6.99
CA ASP A 632 -28.72 -8.62 -8.25
C ASP A 632 -28.20 -9.52 -9.41
N LEU A 633 -28.62 -10.79 -9.44
CA LEU A 633 -28.30 -11.74 -10.52
C LEU A 633 -29.50 -12.06 -11.42
N ILE A 634 -30.72 -11.69 -10.99
CA ILE A 634 -31.96 -11.77 -11.76
C ILE A 634 -32.49 -10.35 -12.07
N ASP A 635 -32.23 -9.90 -13.30
CA ASP A 635 -32.65 -8.63 -13.91
C ASP A 635 -34.19 -8.44 -13.91
N GLU A 636 -34.64 -7.18 -14.04
CA GLU A 636 -36.06 -6.77 -14.16
C GLU A 636 -36.67 -7.11 -15.54
N LYS A 637 -36.68 -8.40 -15.87
CA LYS A 637 -37.06 -8.95 -17.18
C LYS A 637 -37.74 -10.32 -17.07
N ASN A 638 -37.95 -10.99 -18.20
CA ASN A 638 -38.48 -12.34 -18.23
C ASN A 638 -37.43 -13.38 -17.80
N LEU A 639 -37.66 -14.02 -16.66
CA LEU A 639 -37.05 -15.28 -16.27
C LEU A 639 -37.84 -16.43 -16.92
N VAL A 640 -37.16 -17.44 -17.46
CA VAL A 640 -37.81 -18.50 -18.25
C VAL A 640 -37.38 -19.89 -17.78
N VAL A 641 -38.36 -20.75 -17.51
CA VAL A 641 -38.17 -22.18 -17.27
C VAL A 641 -38.50 -22.93 -18.57
N LYS A 642 -37.48 -23.34 -19.32
CA LYS A 642 -37.62 -24.10 -20.58
C LYS A 642 -37.62 -25.60 -20.30
N PHE A 643 -38.71 -26.27 -20.64
CA PHE A 643 -38.88 -27.72 -20.65
C PHE A 643 -38.26 -28.32 -21.93
N PRO A 644 -37.93 -29.62 -21.97
CA PRO A 644 -37.35 -30.24 -23.15
C PRO A 644 -38.40 -30.38 -24.26
N ASP A 645 -37.96 -30.43 -25.51
CA ASP A 645 -38.85 -30.47 -26.67
C ASP A 645 -39.75 -31.73 -26.61
N GLY A 646 -41.05 -31.54 -26.81
CA GLY A 646 -42.07 -32.57 -26.60
C GLY A 646 -42.68 -32.63 -25.20
N VAL A 647 -42.19 -31.84 -24.24
CA VAL A 647 -42.84 -31.61 -22.94
C VAL A 647 -43.42 -30.19 -22.90
N LYS A 648 -44.73 -30.09 -22.65
CA LYS A 648 -45.44 -28.80 -22.53
C LYS A 648 -45.98 -28.62 -21.10
N PRO A 649 -45.52 -27.62 -20.34
CA PRO A 649 -46.09 -27.32 -19.04
C PRO A 649 -47.52 -26.75 -19.18
N ALA A 650 -48.31 -26.88 -18.12
CA ALA A 650 -49.47 -26.03 -17.88
C ALA A 650 -49.04 -24.79 -17.08
N LEU A 651 -49.90 -23.78 -17.01
CA LEU A 651 -49.70 -22.65 -16.09
C LEU A 651 -49.64 -23.17 -14.64
N PRO A 652 -48.60 -22.87 -13.84
CA PRO A 652 -48.54 -23.27 -12.43
C PRO A 652 -49.71 -22.68 -11.63
N GLY A 653 -50.23 -23.43 -10.66
CA GLY A 653 -51.29 -22.93 -9.79
C GLY A 653 -50.85 -21.77 -8.89
N LYS A 654 -49.54 -21.67 -8.61
CA LYS A 654 -48.94 -20.52 -7.92
C LYS A 654 -47.48 -20.32 -8.35
N VAL A 655 -47.06 -19.07 -8.46
CA VAL A 655 -45.63 -18.68 -8.48
C VAL A 655 -45.44 -17.57 -7.47
N GLU A 656 -44.47 -17.70 -6.57
CA GLU A 656 -44.21 -16.73 -5.50
C GLU A 656 -42.73 -16.59 -5.16
N VAL A 657 -42.36 -15.50 -4.50
CA VAL A 657 -41.03 -15.27 -3.92
C VAL A 657 -41.11 -15.62 -2.43
N THR A 658 -40.41 -16.67 -2.01
CA THR A 658 -40.43 -17.19 -0.63
C THR A 658 -39.31 -16.64 0.25
N GLU A 659 -38.20 -16.19 -0.35
CA GLU A 659 -37.10 -15.49 0.32
C GLU A 659 -36.55 -14.36 -0.56
N GLY A 660 -35.87 -13.38 0.05
CA GLY A 660 -35.29 -12.23 -0.64
C GLY A 660 -36.27 -11.07 -0.82
N ASN A 661 -35.91 -10.09 -1.65
CA ASN A 661 -36.74 -8.89 -1.91
C ASN A 661 -37.01 -8.60 -3.40
N LEU A 662 -36.70 -9.57 -4.27
CA LEU A 662 -37.12 -9.62 -5.68
C LEU A 662 -38.65 -9.56 -5.78
N LYS A 663 -39.16 -8.98 -6.86
CA LYS A 663 -40.60 -8.97 -7.17
C LYS A 663 -40.86 -9.56 -8.54
N ILE A 664 -41.90 -10.36 -8.64
CA ILE A 664 -42.46 -10.88 -9.89
C ILE A 664 -43.84 -10.28 -10.13
N ASP A 665 -44.24 -10.15 -11.38
CA ASP A 665 -45.63 -9.89 -11.76
C ASP A 665 -46.34 -11.24 -11.92
N SER A 666 -46.77 -11.83 -10.79
CA SER A 666 -47.37 -13.16 -10.75
C SER A 666 -48.68 -13.26 -11.56
N ALA A 667 -49.36 -12.14 -11.80
CA ALA A 667 -50.55 -12.06 -12.65
C ALA A 667 -50.22 -12.09 -14.16
N LYS A 668 -48.94 -11.90 -14.55
CA LYS A 668 -48.44 -12.01 -15.93
C LYS A 668 -47.57 -13.24 -16.18
N VAL A 669 -47.48 -14.17 -15.23
CA VAL A 669 -46.86 -15.48 -15.48
C VAL A 669 -47.64 -16.17 -16.61
N SER A 670 -46.93 -16.66 -17.61
CA SER A 670 -47.52 -17.23 -18.82
C SER A 670 -46.80 -18.49 -19.27
N VAL A 671 -47.39 -19.19 -20.25
CA VAL A 671 -46.80 -20.38 -20.87
C VAL A 671 -46.75 -20.20 -22.39
N GLU A 672 -45.56 -20.39 -22.96
CA GLU A 672 -45.32 -20.35 -24.40
C GLU A 672 -44.66 -21.66 -24.85
N ASP A 673 -45.45 -22.53 -25.48
CA ASP A 673 -45.05 -23.86 -25.97
C ASP A 673 -44.42 -24.78 -24.90
N ASN A 674 -43.09 -24.81 -24.79
CA ASN A 674 -42.34 -25.55 -23.77
C ASN A 674 -41.74 -24.64 -22.67
N LYS A 675 -42.17 -23.39 -22.55
CA LYS A 675 -41.63 -22.40 -21.60
C LYS A 675 -42.67 -21.95 -20.59
N ILE A 676 -42.29 -21.86 -19.32
CA ILE A 676 -42.98 -20.98 -18.34
C ILE A 676 -42.20 -19.66 -18.31
N ILE A 677 -42.91 -18.54 -18.46
CA ILE A 677 -42.34 -17.19 -18.44
C ILE A 677 -42.78 -16.51 -17.14
N ILE A 678 -41.81 -15.96 -16.41
CA ILE A 678 -41.98 -15.28 -15.13
C ILE A 678 -41.43 -13.85 -15.27
N PRO A 679 -42.30 -12.84 -15.45
CA PRO A 679 -41.86 -11.44 -15.53
C PRO A 679 -41.40 -10.94 -14.16
N VAL A 680 -40.12 -10.58 -14.05
CA VAL A 680 -39.53 -9.95 -12.86
C VAL A 680 -39.78 -8.45 -12.94
N SER A 681 -40.46 -7.91 -11.93
CA SER A 681 -40.86 -6.51 -11.82
C SER A 681 -40.01 -5.70 -10.84
N LYS A 682 -39.13 -6.36 -10.08
CA LYS A 682 -37.99 -5.74 -9.38
C LYS A 682 -36.89 -6.77 -9.08
N HIS A 683 -35.62 -6.42 -9.32
CA HIS A 683 -34.45 -7.21 -8.92
C HIS A 683 -34.31 -7.33 -7.38
N SER A 684 -33.52 -8.30 -6.91
CA SER A 684 -33.11 -8.40 -5.50
C SER A 684 -31.95 -7.44 -5.20
N THR A 685 -31.91 -6.83 -4.01
CA THR A 685 -30.91 -5.79 -3.70
C THR A 685 -29.98 -6.10 -2.52
N ASN A 686 -30.44 -6.94 -1.57
CA ASN A 686 -29.73 -7.13 -0.28
C ASN A 686 -29.41 -8.61 0.02
N LYS A 687 -30.15 -9.54 -0.58
CA LYS A 687 -30.00 -10.99 -0.46
C LYS A 687 -30.64 -11.63 -1.69
N GLY A 688 -29.99 -12.66 -2.23
CA GLY A 688 -30.56 -13.47 -3.29
C GLY A 688 -31.93 -14.04 -2.95
N ALA A 689 -32.82 -14.06 -3.93
CA ALA A 689 -34.20 -14.48 -3.78
C ALA A 689 -34.42 -15.97 -4.04
N THR A 690 -35.49 -16.51 -3.46
CA THR A 690 -35.99 -17.87 -3.74
C THR A 690 -37.36 -17.74 -4.38
N ILE A 691 -37.50 -18.20 -5.63
CA ILE A 691 -38.76 -18.24 -6.38
C ILE A 691 -39.27 -19.68 -6.37
N LYS A 692 -40.54 -19.88 -6.00
CA LYS A 692 -41.17 -21.20 -5.97
C LYS A 692 -42.35 -21.26 -6.93
N LEU A 693 -42.40 -22.31 -7.74
CA LEU A 693 -43.49 -22.66 -8.65
C LEU A 693 -44.21 -23.89 -8.06
N SER A 694 -45.52 -23.80 -7.87
CA SER A 694 -46.33 -24.84 -7.24
C SER A 694 -47.49 -25.31 -8.13
N ASP A 695 -48.00 -26.51 -7.84
CA ASP A 695 -49.11 -27.16 -8.58
C ASP A 695 -48.82 -27.32 -10.08
N ILE A 696 -47.57 -27.62 -10.42
CA ILE A 696 -47.10 -27.72 -11.80
C ILE A 696 -47.59 -29.02 -12.44
N LYS A 697 -48.18 -28.92 -13.63
CA LYS A 697 -48.55 -30.07 -14.46
C LYS A 697 -47.85 -29.99 -15.81
N VAL A 698 -47.55 -31.15 -16.40
CA VAL A 698 -46.95 -31.27 -17.73
C VAL A 698 -47.71 -32.24 -18.62
N THR A 699 -47.66 -31.98 -19.92
CA THR A 699 -48.01 -32.94 -20.97
C THR A 699 -46.72 -33.43 -21.60
N SER A 700 -46.50 -34.74 -21.61
CA SER A 700 -45.36 -35.38 -22.28
C SER A 700 -45.85 -36.06 -23.55
N TYR A 701 -45.14 -35.91 -24.67
CA TYR A 701 -45.44 -36.62 -25.91
C TYR A 701 -44.70 -37.97 -26.00
N ARG A 702 -45.21 -38.88 -26.85
CA ARG A 702 -44.70 -40.27 -26.96
C ARG A 702 -43.25 -40.40 -27.46
N TYR A 703 -42.65 -39.31 -27.96
CA TYR A 703 -41.26 -39.28 -28.43
C TYR A 703 -40.27 -38.69 -27.40
N VAL A 704 -40.76 -38.23 -26.25
CA VAL A 704 -39.88 -37.73 -25.17
C VAL A 704 -39.09 -38.93 -24.60
N PRO A 705 -37.74 -38.88 -24.56
CA PRO A 705 -36.93 -40.00 -24.07
C PRO A 705 -37.23 -40.36 -22.61
N GLU A 706 -37.10 -41.66 -22.29
CA GLU A 706 -37.11 -42.14 -20.91
C GLU A 706 -35.87 -41.65 -20.14
N GLY A 707 -36.02 -41.46 -18.83
CA GLY A 707 -34.96 -40.95 -17.96
C GLY A 707 -35.32 -39.60 -17.33
N ASP A 708 -34.32 -38.82 -16.97
CA ASP A 708 -34.51 -37.58 -16.22
C ASP A 708 -35.08 -36.46 -17.09
N LEU A 709 -36.26 -35.96 -16.70
CA LEU A 709 -36.86 -34.78 -17.31
C LEU A 709 -36.18 -33.54 -16.75
N LYS A 710 -35.26 -32.99 -17.52
CA LYS A 710 -34.51 -31.79 -17.15
C LYS A 710 -35.11 -30.52 -17.72
N VAL A 711 -35.20 -29.47 -16.92
CA VAL A 711 -35.55 -28.11 -17.36
C VAL A 711 -34.33 -27.20 -17.30
N LYS A 712 -34.36 -26.14 -18.10
CA LYS A 712 -33.29 -25.15 -18.25
C LYS A 712 -33.78 -23.78 -17.82
N ILE A 713 -33.04 -23.11 -16.94
CA ILE A 713 -33.31 -21.72 -16.57
C ILE A 713 -32.59 -20.80 -17.54
N THR A 714 -33.34 -19.86 -18.13
CA THR A 714 -32.90 -18.98 -19.21
C THR A 714 -33.75 -17.70 -19.24
N GLY A 715 -33.69 -16.95 -20.34
CA GLY A 715 -34.35 -15.65 -20.50
C GLY A 715 -33.45 -14.48 -20.11
N GLU A 716 -33.79 -13.29 -20.58
CA GLU A 716 -32.96 -12.09 -20.39
C GLU A 716 -32.76 -11.70 -18.92
N ALA A 717 -33.60 -12.19 -18.00
CA ALA A 717 -33.42 -11.93 -16.57
C ALA A 717 -32.12 -12.53 -16.00
N VAL A 718 -31.60 -13.62 -16.60
CA VAL A 718 -30.35 -14.27 -16.14
C VAL A 718 -29.29 -14.37 -17.24
N VAL A 719 -29.64 -14.04 -18.49
CA VAL A 719 -28.73 -13.94 -19.63
C VAL A 719 -28.70 -12.49 -20.10
N GLN A 720 -27.85 -11.68 -19.47
CA GLN A 720 -27.63 -10.28 -19.84
C GLN A 720 -26.75 -10.13 -21.09
N ASN A 721 -25.81 -11.07 -21.31
CA ASN A 721 -24.81 -11.00 -22.39
C ASN A 721 -25.23 -11.58 -23.75
N ILE A 722 -26.50 -11.95 -23.90
CA ILE A 722 -27.14 -12.22 -25.19
C ILE A 722 -28.41 -11.37 -25.29
N LYS A 723 -28.54 -10.62 -26.39
CA LYS A 723 -29.76 -9.88 -26.77
C LYS A 723 -30.27 -10.43 -28.10
N ASP A 724 -31.50 -10.11 -28.49
CA ASP A 724 -31.98 -10.39 -29.85
C ASP A 724 -31.72 -9.21 -30.79
N GLY A 725 -31.29 -9.47 -32.03
CA GLY A 725 -31.12 -8.45 -33.07
C GLY A 725 -29.99 -8.69 -34.08
N GLU A 726 -28.73 -8.56 -33.66
CA GLU A 726 -27.58 -8.43 -34.57
C GLU A 726 -26.42 -9.38 -34.25
N SER A 727 -26.16 -10.32 -35.18
CA SER A 727 -25.23 -11.46 -35.03
C SER A 727 -23.81 -11.14 -34.56
N ASN A 728 -23.32 -9.92 -34.80
CA ASN A 728 -21.91 -9.56 -34.65
C ASN A 728 -21.59 -8.86 -33.32
N ASP A 729 -22.60 -8.46 -32.54
CA ASP A 729 -22.40 -7.75 -31.26
C ASP A 729 -22.18 -8.68 -30.07
N TYR A 730 -22.46 -9.98 -30.19
CA TYR A 730 -22.36 -10.91 -29.06
C TYR A 730 -20.93 -11.37 -28.77
N PRO A 731 -20.52 -11.46 -27.50
CA PRO A 731 -19.29 -12.16 -27.13
C PRO A 731 -19.44 -13.68 -27.39
N PHE A 732 -20.61 -14.26 -27.12
CA PHE A 732 -20.89 -15.69 -27.29
C PHE A 732 -21.82 -15.93 -28.48
N ASN A 733 -21.44 -16.86 -29.38
CA ASN A 733 -22.30 -17.29 -30.48
C ASN A 733 -23.61 -17.85 -29.92
N LYS A 734 -24.74 -17.16 -30.13
CA LYS A 734 -26.06 -17.53 -29.62
C LYS A 734 -26.44 -18.99 -29.96
N PRO A 735 -26.44 -19.93 -28.99
CA PRO A 735 -26.96 -21.27 -29.22
C PRO A 735 -28.50 -21.26 -29.16
N ASN A 736 -29.15 -22.18 -29.85
CA ASN A 736 -30.61 -22.41 -29.72
C ASN A 736 -31.03 -22.98 -28.34
N ASP A 737 -30.07 -23.16 -27.45
CA ASP A 737 -30.19 -23.82 -26.15
C ASP A 737 -29.45 -23.06 -25.03
N THR A 738 -29.37 -21.72 -25.13
CA THR A 738 -28.83 -20.87 -24.06
C THR A 738 -29.53 -21.12 -22.73
N HIS A 739 -28.77 -21.39 -21.67
CA HIS A 739 -29.26 -21.53 -20.30
C HIS A 739 -28.14 -21.24 -19.29
N VAL A 740 -28.51 -20.96 -18.05
CA VAL A 740 -27.57 -20.70 -16.93
C VAL A 740 -27.47 -21.85 -15.93
N VAL A 741 -28.52 -22.67 -15.82
CA VAL A 741 -28.50 -23.95 -15.10
C VAL A 741 -29.50 -24.92 -15.74
N GLU A 742 -29.22 -26.21 -15.62
CA GLU A 742 -30.08 -27.33 -16.02
C GLU A 742 -30.30 -28.23 -14.79
N GLY A 743 -31.53 -28.72 -14.56
CA GLY A 743 -31.82 -29.63 -13.45
C GLY A 743 -33.02 -30.54 -13.69
N SER A 744 -32.95 -31.78 -13.18
CA SER A 744 -34.03 -32.76 -13.23
C SER A 744 -35.21 -32.35 -12.34
N VAL A 745 -36.44 -32.41 -12.86
CA VAL A 745 -37.67 -32.07 -12.10
C VAL A 745 -38.71 -33.20 -12.08
N ALA A 746 -38.60 -34.18 -12.98
CA ALA A 746 -39.38 -35.41 -12.99
C ALA A 746 -38.57 -36.53 -13.66
N LYS A 747 -39.12 -37.75 -13.72
CA LYS A 747 -38.55 -38.88 -14.46
C LYS A 747 -39.55 -39.43 -15.46
N VAL A 748 -39.22 -39.37 -16.75
CA VAL A 748 -40.02 -39.96 -17.83
C VAL A 748 -39.83 -41.47 -17.83
N VAL A 749 -40.94 -42.20 -17.94
CA VAL A 749 -40.98 -43.65 -18.14
C VAL A 749 -41.93 -43.98 -19.30
N THR A 750 -41.78 -45.17 -19.88
CA THR A 750 -42.83 -45.76 -20.70
C THR A 750 -44.14 -45.86 -19.91
N PRO A 751 -45.32 -45.55 -20.51
CA PRO A 751 -46.59 -45.87 -19.89
C PRO A 751 -46.65 -47.36 -19.58
N ALA A 752 -46.75 -47.71 -18.30
CA ALA A 752 -46.96 -49.09 -17.90
C ALA A 752 -48.28 -49.58 -18.50
N ASP A 753 -48.25 -50.61 -19.35
CA ASP A 753 -49.47 -51.17 -19.92
C ASP A 753 -50.29 -51.80 -18.78
N LYS A 754 -51.40 -51.14 -18.46
CA LYS A 754 -52.25 -51.48 -17.31
C LYS A 754 -52.99 -52.82 -17.50
N ASN A 755 -52.84 -53.45 -18.67
CA ASN A 755 -53.32 -54.79 -18.98
C ASN A 755 -52.21 -55.86 -18.90
N LYS A 756 -50.95 -55.50 -18.59
CA LYS A 756 -49.88 -56.49 -18.41
C LYS A 756 -50.02 -57.19 -17.07
N TYR A 757 -50.36 -58.47 -17.15
CA TYR A 757 -50.33 -59.41 -16.03
C TYR A 757 -48.89 -59.61 -15.55
N ALA A 758 -48.71 -59.88 -14.25
CA ALA A 758 -47.38 -60.08 -13.67
C ALA A 758 -46.69 -61.36 -14.17
N GLU A 759 -45.36 -61.35 -14.09
CA GLU A 759 -44.49 -62.45 -14.50
C GLU A 759 -43.65 -62.93 -13.30
N ASN A 760 -43.00 -64.09 -13.41
CA ASN A 760 -42.08 -64.60 -12.38
C ASN A 760 -42.73 -64.74 -10.98
N ILE A 761 -44.00 -65.16 -10.95
CA ILE A 761 -44.74 -65.37 -9.70
C ILE A 761 -44.36 -66.74 -9.12
N VAL A 762 -44.02 -66.81 -7.82
CA VAL A 762 -43.69 -68.09 -7.16
C VAL A 762 -44.45 -68.25 -5.84
N PHE A 763 -45.33 -69.24 -5.78
CA PHE A 763 -45.99 -69.68 -4.55
C PHE A 763 -45.29 -70.92 -3.98
N LYS A 764 -45.32 -71.10 -2.65
CA LYS A 764 -44.73 -72.27 -1.97
C LYS A 764 -45.74 -72.95 -1.05
N ILE A 765 -45.78 -74.29 -1.05
CA ILE A 765 -46.68 -75.07 -0.19
C ILE A 765 -46.39 -74.78 1.29
N GLY A 766 -47.44 -74.56 2.07
CA GLY A 766 -47.35 -74.20 3.49
C GLY A 766 -46.89 -72.77 3.77
N SER A 767 -46.44 -72.01 2.76
CA SER A 767 -46.06 -70.62 2.93
C SER A 767 -47.26 -69.68 2.91
N LYS A 768 -47.25 -68.70 3.81
CA LYS A 768 -48.15 -67.54 3.78
C LYS A 768 -47.55 -66.35 3.00
N THR A 769 -46.44 -66.56 2.30
CA THR A 769 -45.88 -65.60 1.35
C THR A 769 -45.70 -66.21 -0.03
N TYR A 770 -45.75 -65.35 -1.05
CA TYR A 770 -45.38 -65.65 -2.43
C TYR A 770 -44.52 -64.51 -2.98
N THR A 771 -43.78 -64.74 -4.06
CA THR A 771 -43.09 -63.67 -4.78
C THR A 771 -43.82 -63.29 -6.06
N GLN A 772 -43.76 -62.02 -6.43
CA GLN A 772 -44.30 -61.47 -7.68
C GLN A 772 -43.34 -60.38 -8.19
N ASP A 773 -42.84 -60.50 -9.42
CA ASP A 773 -41.84 -59.58 -10.00
C ASP A 773 -40.65 -59.31 -9.04
N GLY A 774 -40.23 -60.32 -8.27
CA GLY A 774 -39.15 -60.24 -7.28
C GLY A 774 -39.50 -59.63 -5.91
N LYS A 775 -40.75 -59.20 -5.68
CA LYS A 775 -41.23 -58.66 -4.38
C LYS A 775 -41.95 -59.74 -3.58
N GLU A 776 -41.78 -59.74 -2.26
CA GLU A 776 -42.56 -60.60 -1.36
C GLU A 776 -43.97 -60.02 -1.11
N MET A 777 -44.97 -60.90 -1.19
CA MET A 777 -46.39 -60.62 -1.02
C MET A 777 -46.99 -61.60 0.00
N THR A 778 -47.95 -61.14 0.82
CA THR A 778 -48.51 -61.92 1.93
C THR A 778 -49.91 -62.48 1.64
N MET A 779 -50.25 -63.59 2.29
CA MET A 779 -51.55 -64.27 2.24
C MET A 779 -52.00 -64.66 3.65
N ASP A 780 -53.30 -64.70 3.91
CA ASP A 780 -53.87 -65.15 5.18
C ASP A 780 -53.99 -66.68 5.29
N VAL A 781 -54.00 -67.39 4.16
CA VAL A 781 -54.01 -68.85 4.02
C VAL A 781 -52.90 -69.29 3.06
N ALA A 782 -52.28 -70.44 3.31
CA ALA A 782 -51.21 -70.98 2.49
C ALA A 782 -51.75 -71.90 1.37
N PRO A 783 -51.03 -72.06 0.24
CA PRO A 783 -51.24 -73.18 -0.68
C PRO A 783 -50.98 -74.52 0.04
N GLU A 784 -51.81 -75.53 -0.23
CA GLU A 784 -51.78 -76.83 0.48
C GLU A 784 -51.82 -78.02 -0.47
N VAL A 785 -51.39 -79.20 -0.03
CA VAL A 785 -51.69 -80.47 -0.71
C VAL A 785 -52.86 -81.13 0.03
N HIS A 786 -54.02 -81.22 -0.62
CA HIS A 786 -55.25 -81.68 0.02
C HIS A 786 -55.20 -83.20 0.30
N PRO A 787 -55.29 -83.65 1.58
CA PRO A 787 -54.92 -85.00 1.97
C PRO A 787 -55.80 -86.09 1.37
N VAL A 788 -57.08 -85.82 1.12
CA VAL A 788 -58.04 -86.80 0.56
C VAL A 788 -57.93 -86.93 -0.97
N TYR A 789 -57.44 -85.90 -1.67
CA TYR A 789 -57.46 -85.84 -3.14
C TYR A 789 -56.08 -85.89 -3.80
N ASN A 790 -55.01 -85.77 -3.00
CA ASN A 790 -53.63 -85.70 -3.48
C ASN A 790 -53.46 -84.73 -4.67
N ARG A 791 -53.89 -83.49 -4.42
CA ARG A 791 -53.78 -82.36 -5.36
C ARG A 791 -53.32 -81.13 -4.60
N THR A 792 -52.56 -80.29 -5.28
CA THR A 792 -52.16 -78.97 -4.80
C THR A 792 -53.30 -77.97 -5.00
N TYR A 793 -53.68 -77.29 -3.93
CA TYR A 793 -54.74 -76.29 -3.88
C TYR A 793 -54.15 -74.91 -3.57
N ILE A 794 -54.71 -73.87 -4.19
CA ILE A 794 -54.27 -72.49 -4.05
C ILE A 794 -55.45 -71.56 -3.74
N PRO A 795 -55.27 -70.47 -2.97
CA PRO A 795 -56.38 -69.57 -2.61
C PRO A 795 -56.79 -68.74 -3.82
N ALA A 796 -58.05 -68.87 -4.26
CA ALA A 796 -58.49 -68.33 -5.55
C ALA A 796 -58.34 -66.80 -5.66
N ALA A 797 -58.57 -66.08 -4.56
CA ALA A 797 -58.43 -64.62 -4.51
C ALA A 797 -56.96 -64.16 -4.55
N HIS A 798 -56.05 -64.85 -3.87
CA HIS A 798 -54.62 -64.50 -3.87
C HIS A 798 -53.95 -64.86 -5.20
N PHE A 799 -54.36 -65.96 -5.82
CA PHE A 799 -53.92 -66.33 -7.18
C PHE A 799 -54.45 -65.36 -8.25
N ALA A 800 -55.63 -64.76 -8.05
CA ALA A 800 -56.10 -63.68 -8.89
C ALA A 800 -55.28 -62.40 -8.68
N ALA A 801 -55.06 -62.00 -7.41
CA ALA A 801 -54.27 -60.83 -7.05
C ALA A 801 -52.83 -60.89 -7.57
N SER A 802 -52.16 -62.05 -7.50
CA SER A 802 -50.81 -62.24 -8.05
C SER A 802 -50.72 -62.06 -9.57
N LEU A 803 -51.85 -62.22 -10.28
CA LEU A 803 -51.96 -61.94 -11.71
C LEU A 803 -52.33 -60.47 -11.99
N ASN A 804 -52.18 -59.56 -11.02
CA ASN A 804 -52.64 -58.16 -11.07
C ASN A 804 -54.17 -57.99 -11.27
N ILE A 805 -54.99 -59.01 -11.00
CA ILE A 805 -56.47 -58.87 -11.09
C ILE A 805 -56.95 -58.06 -9.87
N PRO A 806 -57.62 -56.90 -10.06
CA PRO A 806 -58.05 -56.05 -8.95
C PRO A 806 -59.07 -56.73 -8.02
N ALA A 807 -59.06 -56.36 -6.74
CA ALA A 807 -59.89 -56.99 -5.71
C ALA A 807 -61.41 -56.83 -5.96
N ASP A 808 -61.86 -55.73 -6.60
CA ASP A 808 -63.26 -55.54 -6.99
C ASP A 808 -63.70 -56.48 -8.14
N LYS A 809 -62.74 -57.15 -8.79
CA LYS A 809 -62.97 -58.19 -9.81
C LYS A 809 -62.98 -59.61 -9.23
N VAL A 810 -62.92 -59.77 -7.90
CA VAL A 810 -63.03 -61.08 -7.22
C VAL A 810 -64.25 -61.05 -6.29
N VAL A 811 -65.40 -61.46 -6.84
CA VAL A 811 -66.70 -61.37 -6.15
C VAL A 811 -67.03 -62.69 -5.45
N TRP A 812 -67.32 -62.63 -4.14
CA TRP A 812 -67.82 -63.78 -3.36
C TRP A 812 -69.35 -63.73 -3.24
N ASN A 813 -70.01 -64.82 -3.59
CA ASN A 813 -71.42 -65.05 -3.30
C ASN A 813 -71.56 -66.04 -2.13
N GLU A 814 -71.95 -65.50 -0.98
CA GLU A 814 -72.05 -66.25 0.28
C GLU A 814 -73.17 -67.31 0.26
N ALA A 815 -74.30 -67.02 -0.39
CA ALA A 815 -75.47 -67.91 -0.43
C ALA A 815 -75.24 -69.14 -1.33
N SER A 816 -74.52 -68.97 -2.45
CA SER A 816 -74.16 -70.07 -3.36
C SER A 816 -72.73 -70.59 -3.16
N LYS A 817 -72.02 -70.12 -2.12
CA LYS A 817 -70.61 -70.45 -1.82
C LYS A 817 -69.71 -70.47 -3.05
N THR A 818 -69.84 -69.43 -3.88
CA THR A 818 -69.17 -69.31 -5.18
C THR A 818 -68.32 -68.05 -5.25
N VAL A 819 -67.05 -68.17 -5.63
CA VAL A 819 -66.21 -67.04 -6.04
C VAL A 819 -66.27 -66.88 -7.55
N THR A 820 -66.35 -65.64 -8.04
CA THR A 820 -66.30 -65.29 -9.47
C THR A 820 -65.21 -64.27 -9.71
N ILE A 821 -64.30 -64.57 -10.64
CA ILE A 821 -63.13 -63.75 -10.99
C ILE A 821 -63.33 -63.19 -12.40
N PHE A 822 -63.27 -61.87 -12.55
CA PHE A 822 -63.37 -61.15 -13.82
C PHE A 822 -61.98 -60.74 -14.32
N ALA A 823 -61.36 -61.59 -15.13
CA ALA A 823 -59.99 -61.49 -15.62
C ALA A 823 -59.93 -61.11 -17.10
N GLY A 824 -60.24 -59.85 -17.41
CA GLY A 824 -60.28 -59.34 -18.79
C GLY A 824 -61.46 -59.89 -19.57
N ASP A 825 -61.20 -60.66 -20.63
CA ASP A 825 -62.19 -61.38 -21.44
C ASP A 825 -62.70 -62.67 -20.77
N LYS A 826 -62.12 -63.06 -19.63
CA LYS A 826 -62.47 -64.29 -18.90
C LYS A 826 -63.24 -64.03 -17.62
N ILE A 827 -64.34 -64.75 -17.46
CA ILE A 827 -65.12 -64.85 -16.21
C ILE A 827 -65.00 -66.29 -15.72
N VAL A 828 -64.38 -66.49 -14.56
CA VAL A 828 -64.15 -67.81 -13.95
C VAL A 828 -64.88 -67.90 -12.62
N SER A 829 -65.85 -68.80 -12.51
CA SER A 829 -66.56 -69.08 -11.26
C SER A 829 -66.18 -70.45 -10.69
N ALA A 830 -65.94 -70.51 -9.37
CA ALA A 830 -65.64 -71.72 -8.62
C ALA A 830 -66.60 -71.86 -7.43
N THR A 831 -67.45 -72.89 -7.46
CA THR A 831 -68.46 -73.18 -6.42
C THR A 831 -67.95 -74.26 -5.47
N ALA A 832 -67.96 -74.00 -4.16
CA ALA A 832 -67.51 -74.94 -3.14
C ALA A 832 -68.18 -76.33 -3.27
N GLY A 833 -67.40 -77.39 -3.08
CA GLY A 833 -67.84 -78.79 -3.17
C GLY A 833 -68.03 -79.33 -4.59
N LYS A 834 -68.10 -78.48 -5.63
CA LYS A 834 -68.25 -78.95 -7.01
C LYS A 834 -66.93 -79.42 -7.63
N LYS A 835 -67.01 -80.41 -8.51
CA LYS A 835 -65.93 -80.87 -9.42
C LYS A 835 -65.95 -80.14 -10.78
N GLU A 836 -66.36 -78.87 -10.80
CA GLU A 836 -66.33 -78.05 -12.02
C GLU A 836 -65.96 -76.59 -11.72
N LEU A 837 -65.34 -75.94 -12.70
CA LEU A 837 -65.24 -74.50 -12.82
C LEU A 837 -66.14 -74.04 -13.95
N VAL A 838 -66.75 -72.86 -13.87
CA VAL A 838 -67.50 -72.27 -15.00
C VAL A 838 -66.63 -71.18 -15.61
N VAL A 839 -66.25 -71.35 -16.87
CA VAL A 839 -65.39 -70.42 -17.62
C VAL A 839 -66.19 -69.85 -18.79
N ASN A 840 -66.41 -68.53 -18.80
CA ASN A 840 -67.26 -67.83 -19.79
C ASN A 840 -68.63 -68.53 -19.99
N GLY A 841 -69.27 -68.91 -18.88
CA GLY A 841 -70.56 -69.61 -18.86
C GLY A 841 -70.50 -71.12 -19.17
N THR A 842 -69.35 -71.64 -19.61
CA THR A 842 -69.17 -73.07 -19.96
C THR A 842 -68.59 -73.86 -18.78
N PRO A 843 -69.22 -74.96 -18.33
CA PRO A 843 -68.64 -75.84 -17.31
C PRO A 843 -67.39 -76.59 -17.82
N VAL A 844 -66.34 -76.56 -17.02
CA VAL A 844 -65.06 -77.26 -17.22
C VAL A 844 -64.86 -78.18 -16.03
N GLN A 845 -64.81 -79.49 -16.27
CA GLN A 845 -64.65 -80.49 -15.21
C GLN A 845 -63.23 -80.47 -14.62
N ILE A 846 -63.14 -80.63 -13.30
CA ILE A 846 -61.88 -80.70 -12.55
C ILE A 846 -61.83 -82.00 -11.71
N ASP A 847 -60.65 -82.57 -11.55
CA ASP A 847 -60.46 -83.92 -10.99
C ASP A 847 -60.66 -84.00 -9.46
N ALA A 848 -60.43 -82.90 -8.76
CA ALA A 848 -60.73 -82.72 -7.34
C ALA A 848 -61.66 -81.50 -7.11
N PRO A 849 -62.60 -81.55 -6.14
CA PRO A 849 -63.61 -80.51 -5.97
C PRO A 849 -63.04 -79.22 -5.38
N VAL A 850 -63.70 -78.08 -5.63
CA VAL A 850 -63.36 -76.79 -5.00
C VAL A 850 -63.49 -76.92 -3.47
N ASN A 851 -62.41 -76.62 -2.74
CA ASN A 851 -62.32 -76.76 -1.29
C ASN A 851 -62.67 -75.44 -0.59
N TYR A 852 -63.40 -75.51 0.52
CA TYR A 852 -63.82 -74.37 1.36
C TYR A 852 -64.23 -74.90 2.73
N GLY A 853 -63.70 -74.32 3.81
CA GLY A 853 -64.16 -74.62 5.17
C GLY A 853 -63.34 -73.91 6.24
N GLN A 854 -63.57 -74.28 7.50
CA GLN A 854 -62.84 -73.69 8.64
C GLN A 854 -61.32 -73.94 8.55
N HIS A 855 -60.90 -75.09 8.02
CA HIS A 855 -59.50 -75.45 7.80
C HIS A 855 -58.80 -74.54 6.77
N THR A 856 -59.53 -74.02 5.78
CA THR A 856 -59.01 -73.04 4.80
C THR A 856 -59.19 -71.59 5.26
N GLY A 857 -59.58 -71.35 6.52
CA GLY A 857 -59.92 -70.01 7.02
C GLY A 857 -61.15 -69.41 6.31
N TYR A 858 -62.06 -70.24 5.82
CA TYR A 858 -63.18 -69.87 4.95
C TYR A 858 -62.75 -69.21 3.63
N ARG A 859 -61.55 -69.51 3.13
CA ARG A 859 -61.11 -69.13 1.78
C ARG A 859 -61.46 -70.24 0.77
N VAL A 860 -61.80 -69.83 -0.44
CA VAL A 860 -62.02 -70.75 -1.57
C VAL A 860 -60.66 -71.19 -2.10
N MET A 861 -60.41 -72.48 -1.99
CA MET A 861 -59.20 -73.14 -2.45
C MET A 861 -59.54 -73.94 -3.71
N VAL A 862 -58.79 -73.76 -4.79
CA VAL A 862 -59.03 -74.44 -6.09
C VAL A 862 -57.75 -75.19 -6.49
N PRO A 863 -57.83 -76.38 -7.14
CA PRO A 863 -56.65 -77.03 -7.68
C PRO A 863 -55.90 -76.11 -8.66
N TYR A 864 -54.63 -75.83 -8.37
CA TYR A 864 -53.90 -74.69 -8.96
C TYR A 864 -53.84 -74.73 -10.49
N THR A 865 -53.63 -75.91 -11.09
CA THR A 865 -53.50 -76.09 -12.54
C THR A 865 -54.78 -75.70 -13.29
N HIS A 866 -55.95 -76.04 -12.74
CA HIS A 866 -57.24 -75.74 -13.38
C HIS A 866 -57.58 -74.26 -13.24
N LEU A 867 -57.29 -73.65 -12.08
CA LEU A 867 -57.47 -72.21 -11.88
C LEU A 867 -56.55 -71.38 -12.81
N ALA A 868 -55.28 -71.79 -12.93
CA ALA A 868 -54.32 -71.18 -13.84
C ALA A 868 -54.82 -71.21 -15.28
N LEU A 869 -55.15 -72.41 -15.79
CA LEU A 869 -55.63 -72.60 -17.16
C LEU A 869 -56.92 -71.79 -17.43
N ALA A 870 -57.87 -71.80 -16.48
CA ALA A 870 -59.09 -71.01 -16.56
C ALA A 870 -58.78 -69.51 -16.70
N LEU A 871 -57.90 -68.95 -15.88
CA LEU A 871 -57.48 -67.54 -15.92
C LEU A 871 -56.47 -67.21 -17.05
N GLY A 872 -56.08 -68.20 -17.85
CA GLY A 872 -55.15 -68.05 -18.98
C GLY A 872 -53.67 -67.97 -18.59
N ALA A 873 -53.29 -68.48 -17.43
CA ALA A 873 -51.90 -68.64 -17.01
C ALA A 873 -51.37 -70.05 -17.29
N THR A 874 -50.04 -70.17 -17.45
CA THR A 874 -49.32 -71.43 -17.34
C THR A 874 -48.74 -71.57 -15.92
N VAL A 875 -48.53 -72.82 -15.52
CA VAL A 875 -47.89 -73.15 -14.24
C VAL A 875 -46.88 -74.27 -14.40
N GLU A 876 -45.77 -74.17 -13.69
CA GLU A 876 -44.79 -75.25 -13.50
C GLU A 876 -44.71 -75.60 -12.01
N TRP A 877 -44.59 -76.90 -11.70
CA TRP A 877 -44.44 -77.41 -10.35
C TRP A 877 -43.02 -77.95 -10.14
N LYS A 878 -42.32 -77.41 -9.12
CA LYS A 878 -41.02 -77.92 -8.67
C LYS A 878 -41.22 -78.74 -7.41
N ALA A 879 -41.16 -80.07 -7.56
CA ALA A 879 -41.38 -81.00 -6.45
C ALA A 879 -40.33 -80.85 -5.33
N ASP A 880 -39.07 -80.63 -5.69
CA ASP A 880 -37.94 -80.60 -4.74
C ASP A 880 -37.99 -79.39 -3.79
N THR A 881 -38.47 -78.25 -4.28
CA THR A 881 -38.61 -77.00 -3.49
C THR A 881 -40.04 -76.74 -2.99
N GLN A 882 -41.01 -77.56 -3.41
CA GLN A 882 -42.46 -77.42 -3.17
C GLN A 882 -43.03 -76.09 -3.69
N GLU A 883 -42.62 -75.69 -4.90
CA GLU A 883 -42.94 -74.38 -5.47
C GLU A 883 -43.77 -74.47 -6.76
N ILE A 884 -44.73 -73.56 -6.88
CA ILE A 884 -45.58 -73.34 -8.04
C ILE A 884 -45.11 -72.05 -8.71
N PHE A 885 -44.49 -72.18 -9.87
CA PHE A 885 -44.13 -71.04 -10.71
C PHE A 885 -45.33 -70.72 -11.61
N VAL A 886 -45.76 -69.47 -11.65
CA VAL A 886 -46.88 -68.98 -12.47
C VAL A 886 -46.37 -67.90 -13.42
N ASN A 887 -46.65 -68.07 -14.70
CA ASN A 887 -46.44 -67.06 -15.73
C ASN A 887 -47.73 -66.95 -16.56
N LYS A 888 -48.12 -65.77 -17.04
CA LYS A 888 -49.25 -65.72 -17.98
C LYS A 888 -48.81 -66.19 -19.38
N ARG A 889 -49.77 -66.75 -20.11
CA ARG A 889 -49.65 -67.27 -21.47
C ARG A 889 -50.03 -66.22 -22.51
#